data_AF-A0A2V5VLA2-F1
#
_entry.id   AF-A0A2V5VLA2-F1
#
_cell.length_a   1.000
_cell.length_b   1.000
_cell.length_c   1.000
_cell.angle_alpha   90.00
_cell.angle_beta   90.00
_cell.angle_gamma   90.00
#
_symmetry.space_group_name_H-M   'P 1'
#
loop_
_entity.id
_entity.type
_entity.pdbx_description
1 polymer ?
#
loop_
_entity_poly.entity_id
_entity_poly.type
_entity_poly.pdbx_seq_one_letter_code
_entity_poly.pdbx_strand_id
1 'polypeptide(L)'
;LVQRCAAEALGAWPAFDNIRPLLGALAKADHADTHLVYVVRKALRDQLRPDGVLTRLMKENLSEPDARAIADVTVAVSSAEAGEFLLRHVQKYSESKETLANYLRHAARYSPEREMDSLAAFTRNKFADDLDFQLALFKSIQQGTEQRGAAFGAGVHDWGAELAQRLLKSADASSIDWNNTPVEGMANPANPWFVQKRVSADGDKLSWFLCSLPPGAESLTGVLRSKPFTIPAKLSFFLAGHDGYPDKPAQKRNVVRLRLFRTPSTRDPVGAGGGKSVAIASQDNLAAETFPPRNDTAQLVTWDLGPFTGRQGYFEITDGDDGNAYAWLAIGRFDPPVVTVPKFSPNLIGHRQQAAAELVRALSLTELEPRLAAALVNPTTDIGAYGAIAETLMALHPDEILAALAPLTGDHAVPVNLRNQIAQAIAGKKSSESETILNEAFHTLTRRLQVKLAALLASNVVGAERLLKLVADGRVPAAVLLERSVKDKLLASKPANVNERIAQLTKGVAEPSSEIQKLIDERRTKFDPAKALASRGEKIFTLNCQPCHQIDGVGNVVGPQLDGVGGRGLERLLEDVLDPNRNVDPAFHTTMVSLKDGDVQSGLFRREEGEAIVLANSAGKEVSIPKKDIVERRASTTSLMPENFGEIISPADFDDLMAFLLAHGPKATSP
;
A
#
# COMPACT_ATOMS: atom_id res chain seq x y z
N LEU A 1 -25.28 36.43 16.19
CA LEU A 1 -26.35 36.38 15.15
C LEU A 1 -26.18 37.48 14.10
N VAL A 2 -26.21 38.77 14.47
CA VAL A 2 -26.08 39.90 13.51
C VAL A 2 -24.87 39.79 12.57
N GLN A 3 -23.67 39.50 13.11
CA GLN A 3 -22.46 39.33 12.29
C GLN A 3 -22.56 38.16 11.30
N ARG A 4 -23.24 37.06 11.68
CA ARG A 4 -23.44 35.90 10.81
C ARG A 4 -24.37 36.26 9.64
N CYS A 5 -25.52 36.86 9.95
CA CYS A 5 -26.46 37.32 8.91
C CYS A 5 -25.83 38.37 7.99
N ALA A 6 -25.02 39.29 8.54
CA ALA A 6 -24.29 40.27 7.73
C ALA A 6 -23.29 39.58 6.78
N ALA A 7 -22.49 38.64 7.28
CA ALA A 7 -21.57 37.88 6.45
C ALA A 7 -22.29 37.06 5.37
N GLU A 8 -23.41 36.40 5.69
CA GLU A 8 -24.26 35.71 4.70
C GLU A 8 -24.75 36.65 3.60
N ALA A 9 -25.25 37.83 3.98
CA ALA A 9 -25.70 38.84 3.03
C ALA A 9 -24.55 39.30 2.12
N LEU A 10 -23.36 39.57 2.67
CA LEU A 10 -22.20 39.94 1.86
C LEU A 10 -21.81 38.79 0.90
N GLY A 11 -21.84 37.53 1.36
CA GLY A 11 -21.57 36.36 0.53
C GLY A 11 -22.56 36.16 -0.63
N ALA A 12 -23.83 36.49 -0.41
CA ALA A 12 -24.87 36.39 -1.44
C ALA A 12 -24.75 37.47 -2.54
N TRP A 13 -24.09 38.60 -2.23
CA TRP A 13 -23.91 39.72 -3.15
C TRP A 13 -22.43 40.10 -3.27
N PRO A 14 -21.63 39.33 -4.03
CA PRO A 14 -20.20 39.56 -4.14
C PRO A 14 -19.85 40.95 -4.66
N ALA A 15 -19.00 41.65 -3.91
CA ALA A 15 -18.41 42.92 -4.31
C ALA A 15 -17.00 43.02 -3.70
N PHE A 16 -16.03 43.50 -4.47
CA PHE A 16 -14.62 43.50 -4.05
C PHE A 16 -14.40 44.19 -2.70
N ASP A 17 -15.13 45.28 -2.43
CA ASP A 17 -14.98 46.07 -1.21
C ASP A 17 -15.47 45.32 0.05
N ASN A 18 -16.23 44.23 -0.10
CA ASN A 18 -16.68 43.39 1.01
C ASN A 18 -15.57 42.50 1.57
N ILE A 19 -14.47 42.29 0.84
CA ILE A 19 -13.37 41.41 1.23
C ILE A 19 -12.69 41.90 2.52
N ARG A 20 -12.33 43.19 2.59
CA ARG A 20 -11.65 43.75 3.78
C ARG A 20 -12.52 43.71 5.05
N PRO A 21 -13.81 44.07 5.03
CA PRO A 21 -14.71 43.87 6.16
C PRO A 21 -14.80 42.41 6.62
N LEU A 22 -14.87 41.46 5.69
CA LEU A 22 -14.93 40.03 6.01
C LEU A 22 -13.62 39.52 6.63
N LEU A 23 -12.46 39.95 6.12
CA LEU A 23 -11.15 39.66 6.73
C LEU A 23 -11.05 40.23 8.14
N GLY A 24 -11.47 41.48 8.34
CA GLY A 24 -11.52 42.11 9.65
C GLY A 24 -12.48 41.42 10.62
N ALA A 25 -13.60 40.89 10.13
CA ALA A 25 -14.52 40.09 10.93
C ALA A 25 -13.91 38.74 11.32
N LEU A 26 -13.22 38.08 10.38
CA LEU A 26 -12.57 36.79 10.62
C LEU A 26 -11.45 36.91 11.67
N ALA A 27 -10.62 37.95 11.57
CA ALA A 27 -9.53 38.19 12.51
C ALA A 27 -10.00 38.49 13.95
N LYS A 28 -11.23 38.99 14.11
CA LYS A 28 -11.83 39.31 15.42
C LYS A 28 -12.74 38.20 15.95
N ALA A 29 -13.08 37.21 15.14
CA ALA A 29 -13.97 36.13 15.54
C ALA A 29 -13.30 35.26 16.60
N ASP A 30 -14.06 34.88 17.62
CA ASP A 30 -13.62 33.87 18.58
C ASP A 30 -13.50 32.52 17.85
N HIS A 31 -12.34 31.87 17.98
CA HIS A 31 -12.09 30.55 17.39
C HIS A 31 -13.03 29.46 17.93
N ALA A 32 -13.59 29.65 19.14
CA ALA A 32 -14.61 28.76 19.69
C ALA A 32 -15.98 28.93 19.01
N ASP A 33 -16.27 30.08 18.39
CA ASP A 33 -17.48 30.29 17.59
C ASP A 33 -17.27 29.75 16.15
N THR A 34 -17.24 28.42 16.05
CA THR A 34 -17.02 27.69 14.79
C THR A 34 -18.04 28.08 13.71
N HIS A 35 -19.26 28.44 14.09
CA HIS A 35 -20.31 28.84 13.15
C HIS A 35 -20.03 30.24 12.57
N LEU A 36 -19.69 31.23 13.39
CA LEU A 36 -19.31 32.54 12.87
C LEU A 36 -18.10 32.46 11.95
N VAL A 37 -17.05 31.74 12.38
CA VAL A 37 -15.85 31.51 11.57
C VAL A 37 -16.20 30.86 10.23
N TYR A 38 -17.02 29.81 10.24
CA TYR A 38 -17.47 29.13 9.02
C TYR A 38 -18.23 30.05 8.07
N VAL A 39 -19.19 30.82 8.58
CA VAL A 39 -20.01 31.72 7.75
C VAL A 39 -19.17 32.83 7.13
N VAL A 40 -18.26 33.43 7.90
CA VAL A 40 -17.35 34.48 7.39
C VAL A 40 -16.41 33.89 6.33
N ARG A 41 -15.84 32.70 6.55
CA ARG A 41 -15.02 32.00 5.54
C ARG A 41 -15.81 31.70 4.27
N LYS A 42 -17.05 31.22 4.41
CA LYS A 42 -17.93 30.95 3.27
C LYS A 42 -18.22 32.24 2.49
N ALA A 43 -18.56 33.32 3.18
CA ALA A 43 -18.81 34.62 2.57
C ALA A 43 -17.57 35.17 1.86
N LEU A 44 -16.39 35.00 2.46
CA LEU A 44 -15.10 35.38 1.87
C LEU A 44 -14.84 34.57 0.59
N ARG A 45 -15.00 33.24 0.62
CA ARG A 45 -14.92 32.39 -0.57
C ARG A 45 -15.88 32.87 -1.66
N ASP A 46 -17.11 33.20 -1.30
CA ASP A 46 -18.12 33.65 -2.27
C ASP A 46 -17.72 34.99 -2.93
N GLN A 47 -16.95 35.85 -2.23
CA GLN A 47 -16.35 37.05 -2.85
C GLN A 47 -15.30 36.73 -3.92
N LEU A 48 -14.64 35.57 -3.85
CA LEU A 48 -13.53 35.20 -4.73
C LEU A 48 -13.98 34.47 -6.01
N ARG A 49 -15.26 34.08 -6.09
CA ARG A 49 -15.80 33.35 -7.24
C ARG A 49 -15.92 34.18 -8.53
N PRO A 50 -16.28 35.48 -8.49
CA PRO A 50 -16.33 36.29 -9.70
C PRO A 50 -14.96 36.46 -10.37
N ASP A 51 -14.94 36.43 -11.70
CA ASP A 51 -13.73 36.60 -12.49
C ASP A 51 -13.03 37.95 -12.23
N GLY A 52 -11.70 37.95 -12.20
CA GLY A 52 -10.86 39.15 -12.02
C GLY A 52 -10.62 39.57 -10.58
N VAL A 53 -11.38 39.03 -9.59
CA VAL A 53 -11.21 39.38 -8.18
C VAL A 53 -9.85 38.95 -7.66
N LEU A 54 -9.46 37.69 -7.91
CA LEU A 54 -8.18 37.15 -7.46
C LEU A 54 -7.02 37.82 -8.21
N THR A 55 -7.19 38.09 -9.50
CA THR A 55 -6.23 38.90 -10.29
C THR A 55 -6.01 40.28 -9.70
N ARG A 56 -7.07 40.94 -9.20
CA ARG A 56 -6.96 42.23 -8.51
C ARG A 56 -6.27 42.08 -7.15
N LEU A 57 -6.63 41.07 -6.35
CA LEU A 57 -5.99 40.80 -5.05
C LEU A 57 -4.49 40.54 -5.17
N MET A 58 -4.02 39.86 -6.22
CA MET A 58 -2.59 39.63 -6.45
C MET A 58 -1.79 40.93 -6.68
N LYS A 59 -2.45 42.05 -6.99
CA LYS A 59 -1.83 43.38 -7.16
C LYS A 59 -1.92 44.24 -5.90
N GLU A 60 -2.71 43.84 -4.92
CA GLU A 60 -2.87 44.53 -3.64
C GLU A 60 -1.73 44.18 -2.68
N ASN A 61 -1.39 45.11 -1.79
CA ASN A 61 -0.44 44.85 -0.72
C ASN A 61 -1.17 44.23 0.48
N LEU A 62 -1.42 42.92 0.42
CA LEU A 62 -2.07 42.17 1.49
C LEU A 62 -1.10 41.92 2.65
N SER A 63 -1.61 42.06 3.88
CA SER A 63 -0.89 41.59 5.07
C SER A 63 -0.73 40.07 5.03
N GLU A 64 0.26 39.50 5.71
CA GLU A 64 0.44 38.04 5.76
C GLU A 64 -0.79 37.30 6.33
N PRO A 65 -1.41 37.74 7.44
CA PRO A 65 -2.64 37.14 7.94
C PRO A 65 -3.79 37.17 6.93
N ASP A 66 -3.98 38.29 6.23
CA ASP A 66 -5.03 38.42 5.21
C ASP A 66 -4.76 37.50 4.02
N ALA A 67 -3.52 37.43 3.56
CA ALA A 67 -3.12 36.55 2.47
C ALA A 67 -3.37 35.07 2.82
N ARG A 68 -3.03 34.66 4.06
CA ARG A 68 -3.29 33.29 4.55
C ARG A 68 -4.78 33.00 4.66
N ALA A 69 -5.58 33.94 5.16
CA ALA A 69 -7.03 33.80 5.25
C ALA A 69 -7.70 33.68 3.87
N ILE A 70 -7.22 34.44 2.88
CA ILE A 70 -7.68 34.32 1.48
C ILE A 70 -7.26 32.97 0.91
N ALA A 71 -5.99 32.57 1.02
CA ALA A 71 -5.49 31.29 0.50
C ALA A 71 -6.29 30.08 1.03
N ASP A 72 -6.60 30.08 2.33
CA ASP A 72 -7.35 29.03 3.01
C ASP A 72 -8.77 28.84 2.48
N VAL A 73 -9.41 29.90 1.95
CA VAL A 73 -10.73 29.78 1.31
C VAL A 73 -10.65 29.62 -0.22
N THR A 74 -9.54 30.00 -0.85
CA THR A 74 -9.31 29.90 -2.30
C THR A 74 -9.30 28.45 -2.80
N VAL A 75 -8.93 27.48 -1.95
CA VAL A 75 -9.01 26.04 -2.30
C VAL A 75 -10.43 25.55 -2.63
N ALA A 76 -11.46 26.33 -2.31
CA ALA A 76 -12.85 26.04 -2.64
C ALA A 76 -13.35 26.80 -3.90
N VAL A 77 -12.44 27.43 -4.65
CA VAL A 77 -12.72 28.18 -5.87
C VAL A 77 -12.06 27.49 -7.07
N SER A 78 -12.89 26.98 -7.98
CA SER A 78 -12.47 26.18 -9.13
C SER A 78 -12.14 27.06 -10.34
N SER A 79 -11.12 27.91 -10.25
CA SER A 79 -10.73 28.84 -11.33
C SER A 79 -9.21 28.90 -11.54
N ALA A 80 -8.79 29.30 -12.74
CA ALA A 80 -7.36 29.48 -13.06
C ALA A 80 -6.70 30.55 -12.18
N GLU A 81 -7.43 31.64 -11.87
CA GLU A 81 -6.94 32.69 -10.97
C GLU A 81 -6.72 32.17 -9.54
N ALA A 82 -7.56 31.24 -9.08
CA ALA A 82 -7.41 30.61 -7.76
C ALA A 82 -6.15 29.76 -7.69
N GLY A 83 -5.88 28.98 -8.76
CA GLY A 83 -4.63 28.24 -8.87
C GLY A 83 -3.40 29.15 -8.87
N GLU A 84 -3.43 30.25 -9.64
CA GLU A 84 -2.32 31.21 -9.71
C GLU A 84 -2.10 31.92 -8.37
N PHE A 85 -3.16 32.31 -7.69
CA PHE A 85 -3.08 32.94 -6.37
C PHE A 85 -2.39 32.02 -5.36
N LEU A 86 -2.82 30.75 -5.28
CA LEU A 86 -2.22 29.77 -4.36
C LEU A 86 -0.76 29.50 -4.69
N LEU A 87 -0.39 29.44 -5.98
CA LEU A 87 1.00 29.28 -6.40
C LEU A 87 1.88 30.44 -5.91
N ARG A 88 1.45 31.69 -6.11
CA ARG A 88 2.18 32.86 -5.62
C ARG A 88 2.24 32.89 -4.10
N HIS A 89 1.17 32.46 -3.44
CA HIS A 89 1.11 32.40 -1.98
C HIS A 89 2.17 31.46 -1.41
N VAL A 90 2.28 30.23 -1.92
CA VAL A 90 3.27 29.25 -1.42
C VAL A 90 4.71 29.63 -1.77
N GLN A 91 4.91 30.38 -2.85
CA GLN A 91 6.21 30.96 -3.21
C GLN A 91 6.64 32.05 -2.23
N LYS A 92 5.67 32.83 -1.71
CA LYS A 92 5.92 33.95 -0.80
C LYS A 92 5.99 33.55 0.67
N TYR A 93 5.12 32.64 1.12
CA TYR A 93 4.97 32.27 2.52
C TYR A 93 5.28 30.80 2.78
N SER A 94 5.75 30.50 3.99
CA SER A 94 5.93 29.12 4.45
C SER A 94 4.65 28.61 5.10
N GLU A 95 4.24 27.41 4.72
CA GLU A 95 3.05 26.71 5.20
C GLU A 95 3.43 25.37 5.83
N SER A 96 2.49 24.77 6.56
CA SER A 96 2.62 23.38 7.01
C SER A 96 2.75 22.44 5.81
N LYS A 97 3.28 21.22 6.04
CA LYS A 97 3.46 20.23 4.98
C LYS A 97 2.12 19.85 4.34
N GLU A 98 1.09 19.72 5.15
CA GLU A 98 -0.27 19.35 4.76
C GLU A 98 -0.95 20.46 3.94
N THR A 99 -0.87 21.71 4.43
CA THR A 99 -1.44 22.87 3.74
C THR A 99 -0.75 23.08 2.39
N LEU A 100 0.59 22.96 2.36
CA LEU A 100 1.35 23.10 1.13
C LEU A 100 0.93 22.04 0.09
N ALA A 101 0.86 20.77 0.48
CA ALA A 101 0.42 19.69 -0.41
C ALA A 101 -0.99 19.96 -0.99
N ASN A 102 -1.92 20.43 -0.15
CA ASN A 102 -3.28 20.75 -0.58
C ASN A 102 -3.31 21.92 -1.58
N TYR A 103 -2.59 23.00 -1.29
CA TYR A 103 -2.51 24.17 -2.18
C TYR A 103 -1.87 23.82 -3.52
N LEU A 104 -0.80 23.01 -3.51
CA LEU A 104 -0.13 22.57 -4.72
C LEU A 104 -1.01 21.66 -5.59
N ARG A 105 -1.78 20.76 -4.97
CA ARG A 105 -2.77 19.95 -5.70
C ARG A 105 -3.83 20.82 -6.38
N HIS A 106 -4.34 21.83 -5.69
CA HIS A 106 -5.32 22.76 -6.25
C HIS A 106 -4.73 23.60 -7.39
N ALA A 107 -3.55 24.18 -7.18
CA ALA A 107 -2.83 24.91 -8.21
C ALA A 107 -2.55 24.03 -9.44
N ALA A 108 -2.13 22.78 -9.22
CA ALA A 108 -1.91 21.83 -10.31
C ALA A 108 -3.19 21.46 -11.07
N ARG A 109 -4.36 21.52 -10.43
CA ARG A 109 -5.64 21.24 -11.09
C ARG A 109 -6.12 22.40 -11.96
N TYR A 110 -5.89 23.65 -11.56
CA TYR A 110 -6.55 24.80 -12.18
C TYR A 110 -5.60 25.78 -12.87
N SER A 111 -4.33 25.90 -12.47
CA SER A 111 -3.43 26.90 -13.06
C SER A 111 -3.03 26.53 -14.50
N PRO A 112 -2.66 27.52 -15.33
CA PRO A 112 -2.15 27.28 -16.68
C PRO A 112 -0.86 26.44 -16.69
N GLU A 113 -0.62 25.70 -17.78
CA GLU A 113 0.53 24.79 -17.93
C GLU A 113 1.89 25.49 -17.73
N ARG A 114 2.07 26.71 -18.25
CA ARG A 114 3.30 27.50 -18.07
C ARG A 114 3.67 27.76 -16.60
N GLU A 115 2.68 27.80 -15.71
CA GLU A 115 2.89 28.05 -14.29
C GLU A 115 3.30 26.75 -13.55
N MET A 116 3.06 25.58 -14.16
CA MET A 116 3.45 24.27 -13.60
C MET A 116 4.96 24.09 -13.59
N ASP A 117 5.67 24.58 -14.60
CA ASP A 117 7.14 24.51 -14.63
C ASP A 117 7.76 25.38 -13.52
N SER A 118 7.19 26.57 -13.29
CA SER A 118 7.57 27.43 -12.15
C SER A 118 7.31 26.72 -10.82
N LEU A 119 6.19 26.02 -10.71
CA LEU A 119 5.82 25.27 -9.52
C LEU A 119 6.78 24.10 -9.23
N ALA A 120 7.11 23.33 -10.26
CA ALA A 120 8.07 22.24 -10.16
C ALA A 120 9.44 22.77 -9.72
N ALA A 121 9.94 23.84 -10.35
CA ALA A 121 11.21 24.45 -10.01
C ALA A 121 11.24 24.99 -8.56
N PHE A 122 10.17 25.66 -8.13
CA PHE A 122 10.05 26.15 -6.75
C PHE A 122 10.13 25.01 -5.74
N THR A 123 9.34 23.96 -5.96
CA THR A 123 9.23 22.83 -5.04
C THR A 123 10.55 22.05 -4.97
N ARG A 124 11.15 21.79 -6.14
CA ARG A 124 12.45 21.15 -6.30
C ARG A 124 13.55 21.86 -5.52
N ASN A 125 13.61 23.19 -5.63
CA ASN A 125 14.66 23.99 -4.98
C ASN A 125 14.42 24.17 -3.48
N LYS A 126 13.18 24.44 -3.05
CA LYS A 126 12.87 24.73 -1.64
C LYS A 126 13.05 23.52 -0.73
N PHE A 127 12.82 22.31 -1.26
CA PHE A 127 12.87 21.07 -0.50
C PHE A 127 13.93 20.11 -1.03
N ALA A 128 15.05 20.63 -1.59
CA ALA A 128 16.12 19.85 -2.19
C ALA A 128 16.60 18.67 -1.31
N ASP A 129 16.66 18.87 0.01
CA ASP A 129 17.18 17.90 0.98
C ASP A 129 16.13 16.94 1.58
N ASP A 130 14.84 17.18 1.36
CA ASP A 130 13.73 16.34 1.90
C ASP A 130 13.08 15.54 0.77
N LEU A 131 13.72 14.42 0.42
CA LEU A 131 13.33 13.57 -0.72
C LEU A 131 11.90 13.02 -0.59
N ASP A 132 11.50 12.59 0.61
CA ASP A 132 10.17 12.02 0.85
C ASP A 132 9.09 13.11 0.77
N PHE A 133 9.39 14.32 1.23
CA PHE A 133 8.48 15.43 1.06
C PHE A 133 8.38 15.88 -0.40
N GLN A 134 9.48 15.90 -1.16
CA GLN A 134 9.41 16.13 -2.61
C GLN A 134 8.49 15.12 -3.30
N LEU A 135 8.57 13.83 -2.92
CA LEU A 135 7.67 12.80 -3.43
C LEU A 135 6.21 13.07 -3.08
N ALA A 136 5.91 13.46 -1.84
CA ALA A 136 4.54 13.80 -1.44
C ALA A 136 3.98 15.01 -2.23
N LEU A 137 4.81 16.03 -2.46
CA LEU A 137 4.43 17.20 -3.26
C LEU A 137 4.28 16.86 -4.74
N PHE A 138 5.17 16.04 -5.30
CA PHE A 138 5.06 15.55 -6.67
C PHE A 138 3.75 14.78 -6.88
N LYS A 139 3.42 13.83 -5.98
CA LYS A 139 2.16 13.08 -6.03
C LYS A 139 0.94 14.01 -5.95
N SER A 140 1.01 15.08 -5.17
CA SER A 140 -0.06 16.09 -5.07
C SER A 140 -0.26 16.84 -6.40
N ILE A 141 0.84 17.21 -7.07
CA ILE A 141 0.81 17.86 -8.40
C ILE A 141 0.32 16.90 -9.47
N GLN A 142 0.77 15.65 -9.44
CA GLN A 142 0.30 14.56 -10.30
C GLN A 142 -1.21 14.38 -10.20
N GLN A 143 -1.76 14.21 -8.99
CA GLN A 143 -3.19 14.07 -8.79
C GLN A 143 -3.98 15.28 -9.32
N GLY A 144 -3.50 16.50 -9.10
CA GLY A 144 -4.14 17.71 -9.63
C GLY A 144 -4.13 17.74 -11.17
N THR A 145 -3.00 17.34 -11.78
CA THR A 145 -2.83 17.30 -13.24
C THR A 145 -3.70 16.21 -13.89
N GLU A 146 -3.77 15.03 -13.27
CA GLU A 146 -4.65 13.92 -13.68
C GLU A 146 -6.13 14.31 -13.62
N GLN A 147 -6.56 15.00 -12.54
CA GLN A 147 -7.94 15.50 -12.40
C GLN A 147 -8.34 16.52 -13.46
N ARG A 148 -7.37 17.24 -14.03
CA ARG A 148 -7.55 18.15 -15.16
C ARG A 148 -7.57 17.40 -16.51
N GLY A 149 -7.10 16.15 -16.56
CA GLY A 149 -6.94 15.38 -17.80
C GLY A 149 -5.82 15.91 -18.70
N ALA A 150 -4.87 16.65 -18.14
CA ALA A 150 -3.71 17.21 -18.86
C ALA A 150 -2.49 16.29 -18.73
N ALA A 151 -1.56 16.39 -19.68
CA ALA A 151 -0.24 15.76 -19.56
C ALA A 151 0.69 16.58 -18.65
N PHE A 152 1.81 15.98 -18.24
CA PHE A 152 2.87 16.70 -17.56
C PHE A 152 3.60 17.65 -18.52
N GLY A 153 3.80 18.89 -18.08
CA GLY A 153 4.75 19.80 -18.73
C GLY A 153 6.19 19.32 -18.55
N ALA A 154 7.10 19.82 -19.40
CA ALA A 154 8.50 19.37 -19.43
C ALA A 154 9.22 19.53 -18.08
N GLY A 155 8.98 20.62 -17.35
CA GLY A 155 9.63 20.85 -16.05
C GLY A 155 9.15 19.89 -14.96
N VAL A 156 7.88 19.49 -14.99
CA VAL A 156 7.33 18.47 -14.08
C VAL A 156 7.86 17.09 -14.44
N HIS A 157 7.94 16.76 -15.73
CA HIS A 157 8.52 15.51 -16.21
C HIS A 157 9.99 15.36 -15.77
N ASP A 158 10.81 16.38 -16.03
CA ASP A 158 12.24 16.41 -15.65
C ASP A 158 12.43 16.27 -14.13
N TRP A 159 11.61 16.96 -13.33
CA TRP A 159 11.68 16.85 -11.87
C TRP A 159 11.29 15.44 -11.40
N GLY A 160 10.25 14.85 -11.99
CA GLY A 160 9.85 13.48 -11.71
C GLY A 160 10.92 12.45 -12.08
N ALA A 161 11.63 12.66 -13.20
CA ALA A 161 12.76 11.81 -13.61
C ALA A 161 13.94 11.89 -12.64
N GLU A 162 14.34 13.11 -12.24
CA GLU A 162 15.36 13.30 -11.22
C GLU A 162 14.95 12.63 -9.89
N LEU A 163 13.69 12.82 -9.50
CA LEU A 163 13.15 12.27 -8.26
C LEU A 163 13.19 10.73 -8.27
N ALA A 164 12.74 10.10 -9.36
CA ALA A 164 12.82 8.65 -9.54
C ALA A 164 14.27 8.14 -9.45
N GLN A 165 15.21 8.84 -10.09
CA GLN A 165 16.63 8.47 -10.04
C GLN A 165 17.21 8.57 -8.63
N ARG A 166 16.87 9.64 -7.90
CA ARG A 166 17.30 9.88 -6.52
C ARG A 166 16.70 8.88 -5.54
N LEU A 167 15.42 8.55 -5.70
CA LEU A 167 14.73 7.52 -4.90
C LEU A 167 15.40 6.16 -5.07
N LEU A 168 15.62 5.71 -6.32
CA LEU A 168 16.34 4.46 -6.59
C LEU A 168 17.76 4.49 -5.99
N LYS A 169 18.49 5.60 -6.14
CA LYS A 169 19.86 5.73 -5.60
C LYS A 169 19.91 5.63 -4.08
N SER A 170 18.90 6.20 -3.42
CA SER A 170 18.77 6.12 -1.96
C SER A 170 18.46 4.70 -1.45
N ALA A 171 18.03 3.82 -2.36
CA ALA A 171 17.66 2.44 -2.08
C ALA A 171 18.63 1.40 -2.69
N ASP A 172 19.75 1.83 -3.26
CA ASP A 172 20.78 0.91 -3.78
C ASP A 172 21.47 0.20 -2.61
N ALA A 173 21.71 -1.11 -2.74
CA ALA A 173 22.33 -1.91 -1.67
C ALA A 173 23.71 -1.40 -1.22
N SER A 174 24.44 -0.68 -2.09
CA SER A 174 25.74 -0.07 -1.77
C SER A 174 25.63 1.18 -0.90
N SER A 175 24.45 1.80 -0.82
CA SER A 175 24.18 2.98 0.01
C SER A 175 23.47 2.63 1.32
N ILE A 176 23.12 1.35 1.53
CA ILE A 176 22.36 0.86 2.69
C ILE A 176 23.29 0.13 3.67
N ASP A 177 23.43 0.67 4.88
CA ASP A 177 24.20 0.04 5.96
C ASP A 177 23.46 -1.12 6.65
N TRP A 178 22.14 -1.19 6.49
CA TRP A 178 21.25 -2.11 7.21
C TRP A 178 20.14 -2.67 6.32
N ASN A 179 20.02 -3.99 6.21
CA ASN A 179 19.02 -4.66 5.39
C ASN A 179 18.02 -5.44 6.25
N ASN A 180 16.73 -5.25 6.00
CA ASN A 180 15.65 -6.00 6.65
C ASN A 180 15.29 -7.25 5.84
N THR A 181 14.96 -8.34 6.52
CA THR A 181 14.25 -9.49 5.96
C THR A 181 13.08 -9.86 6.86
N PRO A 182 11.93 -10.29 6.32
CA PRO A 182 10.82 -10.79 7.13
C PRO A 182 11.24 -11.97 8.03
N VAL A 183 10.57 -12.12 9.17
CA VAL A 183 10.70 -13.33 10.00
C VAL A 183 9.89 -14.45 9.36
N GLU A 184 10.51 -15.60 9.16
CA GLU A 184 9.86 -16.76 8.53
C GLU A 184 8.67 -17.25 9.36
N GLY A 185 7.53 -17.51 8.69
CA GLY A 185 6.31 -17.98 9.34
C GLY A 185 5.41 -16.89 9.93
N MET A 186 5.80 -15.61 9.88
CA MET A 186 4.98 -14.51 10.37
C MET A 186 4.01 -14.00 9.30
N ALA A 187 2.79 -13.64 9.72
CA ALA A 187 1.72 -13.25 8.80
C ALA A 187 1.93 -11.87 8.15
N ASN A 188 2.61 -10.94 8.82
CA ASN A 188 2.86 -9.60 8.31
C ASN A 188 4.33 -9.42 7.93
N PRO A 189 4.66 -9.28 6.63
CA PRO A 189 6.04 -9.15 6.17
C PRO A 189 6.55 -7.69 6.17
N ALA A 190 5.74 -6.73 6.61
CA ALA A 190 6.12 -5.32 6.57
C ALA A 190 7.33 -5.04 7.48
N ASN A 191 8.22 -4.18 7.01
CA ASN A 191 9.45 -3.84 7.70
C ASN A 191 9.18 -3.00 8.97
N PRO A 192 9.49 -3.49 10.19
CA PRO A 192 9.26 -2.73 11.43
C PRO A 192 10.31 -1.64 11.66
N TRP A 193 11.47 -1.73 11.00
CA TRP A 193 12.65 -0.99 11.41
C TRP A 193 12.62 0.46 10.94
N PHE A 194 12.63 1.38 11.89
CA PHE A 194 12.71 2.82 11.66
C PHE A 194 13.73 3.47 12.60
N VAL A 195 14.03 4.75 12.38
CA VAL A 195 14.91 5.51 13.29
C VAL A 195 14.13 6.45 14.18
N GLN A 196 14.48 6.48 15.46
CA GLN A 196 13.87 7.37 16.45
C GLN A 196 14.90 7.84 17.48
N LYS A 197 14.71 9.03 18.04
CA LYS A 197 15.43 9.45 19.23
C LYS A 197 14.93 8.68 20.44
N ARG A 198 15.83 8.20 21.30
CA ARG A 198 15.46 7.52 22.56
C ARG A 198 16.25 8.05 23.75
N VAL A 199 15.61 7.96 24.91
CA VAL A 199 16.22 8.25 26.20
C VAL A 199 17.11 7.07 26.60
N SER A 200 18.31 7.39 27.05
CA SER A 200 19.31 6.44 27.54
C SER A 200 19.52 6.60 29.05
N ALA A 201 19.96 5.54 29.73
CA ALA A 201 20.17 5.52 31.17
C ALA A 201 21.25 6.50 31.67
N ASP A 202 22.14 6.94 30.79
CA ASP A 202 23.16 7.96 31.05
C ASP A 202 22.65 9.40 30.88
N GLY A 203 21.36 9.58 30.65
CA GLY A 203 20.70 10.89 30.54
C GLY A 203 20.64 11.47 29.13
N ASP A 204 21.23 10.82 28.12
CA ASP A 204 21.11 11.25 26.73
C ASP A 204 19.67 11.09 26.22
N LYS A 205 19.19 12.10 25.48
CA LYS A 205 17.82 12.13 24.89
C LYS A 205 17.82 12.43 23.39
N LEU A 206 19.00 12.67 22.81
CA LEU A 206 19.12 13.20 21.45
C LEU A 206 19.65 12.18 20.45
N SER A 207 20.26 11.10 20.91
CA SER A 207 20.80 10.06 20.03
C SER A 207 19.71 9.30 19.32
N TRP A 208 19.98 8.98 18.06
CA TRP A 208 19.14 8.15 17.22
C TRP A 208 19.40 6.66 17.45
N PHE A 209 18.34 5.88 17.41
CA PHE A 209 18.32 4.43 17.54
C PHE A 209 17.58 3.82 16.36
N LEU A 210 18.02 2.64 15.93
CA LEU A 210 17.20 1.72 15.13
C LEU A 210 16.17 1.10 16.06
N CYS A 211 14.89 1.18 15.71
CA CYS A 211 13.77 0.78 16.54
C CYS A 211 12.78 -0.05 15.71
N SER A 212 12.18 -1.07 16.30
CA SER A 212 11.15 -1.90 15.66
C SER A 212 9.71 -1.55 16.10
N LEU A 213 9.51 -0.42 16.79
CA LEU A 213 8.21 0.06 17.26
C LEU A 213 7.69 1.26 16.42
N PRO A 214 7.37 1.10 15.14
CA PRO A 214 6.86 2.21 14.34
C PRO A 214 5.49 2.67 14.87
N PRO A 215 5.18 3.98 14.80
CA PRO A 215 3.90 4.50 15.27
C PRO A 215 2.71 3.76 14.64
N GLY A 216 1.86 3.18 15.50
CA GLY A 216 0.63 2.50 15.06
C GLY A 216 0.82 1.07 14.54
N ALA A 217 2.01 0.46 14.67
CA ALA A 217 2.25 -0.90 14.18
C ALA A 217 3.21 -1.69 15.08
N GLU A 218 2.79 -1.93 16.34
CA GLU A 218 3.59 -2.64 17.37
C GLU A 218 3.72 -4.15 17.14
N SER A 219 2.90 -4.73 16.24
CA SER A 219 2.90 -6.18 15.96
C SER A 219 3.77 -6.57 14.76
N LEU A 220 4.59 -5.64 14.26
CA LEU A 220 5.45 -5.90 13.11
C LEU A 220 6.72 -6.62 13.55
N THR A 221 7.17 -7.56 12.73
CA THR A 221 8.37 -8.36 13.01
C THR A 221 9.35 -8.30 11.86
N GLY A 222 10.63 -8.48 12.15
CA GLY A 222 11.67 -8.37 11.13
C GLY A 222 13.05 -8.69 11.65
N VAL A 223 13.93 -9.05 10.72
CA VAL A 223 15.35 -9.28 11.00
C VAL A 223 16.18 -8.23 10.28
N LEU A 224 16.79 -7.32 11.04
CA LEU A 224 17.70 -6.29 10.52
C LEU A 224 19.15 -6.76 10.60
N ARG A 225 19.88 -6.69 9.49
CA ARG A 225 21.30 -7.07 9.40
C ARG A 225 22.15 -5.90 8.97
N SER A 226 23.26 -5.67 9.66
CA SER A 226 24.24 -4.66 9.24
C SER A 226 25.11 -5.16 8.09
N LYS A 227 25.82 -4.24 7.44
CA LYS A 227 27.01 -4.61 6.65
C LYS A 227 28.05 -5.33 7.53
N PRO A 228 28.89 -6.20 6.94
CA PRO A 228 30.02 -6.79 7.64
C PRO A 228 31.03 -5.74 8.11
N PHE A 229 31.65 -5.98 9.26
CA PHE A 229 32.70 -5.15 9.84
C PHE A 229 33.75 -6.02 10.56
N THR A 230 34.92 -5.43 10.80
CA THR A 230 35.97 -6.07 11.60
C THR A 230 35.60 -6.01 13.08
N ILE A 231 35.50 -7.18 13.72
CA ILE A 231 35.10 -7.29 15.12
C ILE A 231 36.19 -6.70 16.03
N PRO A 232 35.89 -5.71 16.89
CA PRO A 232 36.82 -5.18 17.88
C PRO A 232 36.90 -6.11 19.10
N ALA A 233 37.91 -5.94 19.96
CA ALA A 233 38.05 -6.75 21.17
C ALA A 233 36.93 -6.50 22.20
N LYS A 234 36.37 -5.28 22.22
CA LYS A 234 35.20 -4.92 23.01
C LYS A 234 34.26 -4.09 22.15
N LEU A 235 32.97 -4.32 22.31
CA LEU A 235 31.92 -3.58 21.61
C LEU A 235 30.80 -3.26 22.59
N SER A 236 30.46 -1.98 22.70
CA SER A 236 29.34 -1.50 23.51
C SER A 236 28.29 -0.84 22.64
N PHE A 237 27.05 -0.88 23.10
CA PHE A 237 25.91 -0.20 22.48
C PHE A 237 24.80 -0.03 23.51
N PHE A 238 23.83 0.83 23.20
CA PHE A 238 22.65 0.99 24.04
C PHE A 238 21.48 0.19 23.46
N LEU A 239 20.76 -0.51 24.34
CA LEU A 239 19.62 -1.37 23.98
C LEU A 239 18.41 -1.01 24.85
N ALA A 240 17.26 -0.78 24.23
CA ALA A 240 15.95 -0.66 24.86
C ALA A 240 15.01 -1.73 24.26
N GLY A 241 13.87 -1.95 24.89
CA GLY A 241 12.86 -2.86 24.34
C GLY A 241 12.27 -3.80 25.35
N HIS A 242 11.31 -4.58 24.87
CA HIS A 242 10.60 -5.65 25.57
C HIS A 242 10.48 -6.89 24.68
N ASP A 243 10.04 -7.98 25.30
CA ASP A 243 9.92 -9.30 24.68
C ASP A 243 8.75 -10.02 25.39
N GLY A 244 7.56 -9.48 25.17
CA GLY A 244 6.33 -9.76 25.90
C GLY A 244 6.15 -8.88 27.14
N TYR A 245 4.98 -9.03 27.77
CA TYR A 245 4.55 -8.25 28.94
C TYR A 245 5.49 -8.40 30.15
N PRO A 246 5.96 -7.30 30.79
CA PRO A 246 6.97 -7.32 31.87
C PRO A 246 6.67 -8.24 33.06
N ASP A 247 5.39 -8.51 33.34
CA ASP A 247 4.92 -9.39 34.41
C ASP A 247 5.01 -10.89 34.06
N LYS A 248 5.27 -11.23 32.80
CA LYS A 248 5.44 -12.61 32.30
C LYS A 248 6.90 -12.91 31.99
N PRO A 249 7.34 -14.19 31.99
CA PRO A 249 8.67 -14.56 31.51
C PRO A 249 8.95 -14.07 30.09
N ALA A 250 10.19 -13.68 29.80
CA ALA A 250 10.60 -13.27 28.47
C ALA A 250 10.48 -14.44 27.47
N GLN A 251 9.96 -14.18 26.29
CA GLN A 251 9.67 -15.20 25.28
C GLN A 251 10.92 -15.65 24.50
N LYS A 252 12.01 -14.88 24.59
CA LYS A 252 13.25 -14.98 23.82
C LYS A 252 13.04 -14.89 22.31
N ARG A 253 12.05 -14.12 21.88
CA ARG A 253 11.78 -13.86 20.46
C ARG A 253 12.55 -12.63 19.95
N ASN A 254 12.63 -11.61 20.79
CA ASN A 254 13.34 -10.36 20.49
C ASN A 254 14.79 -10.43 20.94
N VAL A 255 15.74 -10.14 20.05
CA VAL A 255 17.14 -10.46 20.30
C VAL A 255 18.12 -9.72 19.39
N VAL A 256 19.28 -9.34 19.94
CA VAL A 256 20.43 -8.79 19.23
C VAL A 256 21.55 -9.81 19.22
N ARG A 257 22.10 -10.12 18.04
CA ARG A 257 23.20 -11.06 17.84
C ARG A 257 24.35 -10.42 17.09
N LEU A 258 25.57 -10.83 17.43
CA LEU A 258 26.74 -10.69 16.56
C LEU A 258 27.02 -12.04 15.91
N ARG A 259 26.99 -12.07 14.57
CA ARG A 259 27.31 -13.27 13.79
C ARG A 259 28.61 -13.10 13.04
N LEU A 260 29.33 -14.20 12.87
CA LEU A 260 30.54 -14.27 12.07
C LEU A 260 30.18 -14.27 10.58
N PHE A 261 30.85 -13.42 9.80
CA PHE A 261 30.72 -13.38 8.36
C PHE A 261 31.73 -14.35 7.72
N ARG A 262 31.24 -15.37 7.00
CA ARG A 262 32.09 -16.27 6.22
C ARG A 262 32.03 -15.86 4.75
N THR A 263 33.16 -15.53 4.15
CA THR A 263 33.29 -15.50 2.69
C THR A 263 33.26 -16.93 2.15
N PRO A 264 32.48 -17.24 1.11
CA PRO A 264 32.48 -18.57 0.49
C PRO A 264 33.91 -18.96 0.10
N SER A 265 34.33 -20.16 0.49
CA SER A 265 35.63 -20.73 0.13
C SER A 265 35.50 -21.43 -1.21
N THR A 266 36.55 -21.42 -2.04
CA THR A 266 36.63 -22.20 -3.29
C THR A 266 36.59 -23.72 -3.09
N ARG A 267 36.47 -24.20 -1.84
CA ARG A 267 36.35 -25.62 -1.46
C ARG A 267 34.96 -26.02 -0.96
N ASP A 268 34.00 -25.10 -0.91
CA ASP A 268 32.62 -25.48 -0.59
C ASP A 268 32.02 -26.24 -1.79
N PRO A 269 31.35 -27.39 -1.59
CA PRO A 269 30.83 -28.18 -2.70
C PRO A 269 29.77 -27.35 -3.43
N VAL A 270 30.10 -26.99 -4.67
CA VAL A 270 29.15 -26.35 -5.60
C VAL A 270 28.07 -27.39 -5.89
N GLY A 271 26.92 -27.26 -5.21
CA GLY A 271 25.70 -27.93 -5.64
C GLY A 271 25.44 -27.55 -7.09
N ALA A 272 25.21 -28.53 -7.95
CA ALA A 272 24.97 -28.33 -9.37
C ALA A 272 23.69 -27.49 -9.58
N GLY A 273 23.87 -26.19 -9.73
CA GLY A 273 22.81 -25.20 -9.91
C GLY A 273 23.34 -23.84 -9.48
N GLY A 274 23.71 -22.99 -10.43
CA GLY A 274 24.40 -21.70 -10.23
C GLY A 274 23.59 -20.62 -9.50
N GLY A 275 23.17 -20.88 -8.27
CA GLY A 275 22.64 -19.89 -7.34
C GLY A 275 23.72 -19.43 -6.37
N LYS A 276 23.86 -18.11 -6.19
CA LYS A 276 24.68 -17.53 -5.12
C LYS A 276 24.26 -18.16 -3.78
N SER A 277 25.20 -18.81 -3.08
CA SER A 277 24.96 -19.43 -1.79
C SER A 277 24.51 -18.38 -0.77
N VAL A 278 23.25 -18.41 -0.38
CA VAL A 278 22.77 -17.76 0.84
C VAL A 278 23.40 -18.53 2.00
N ALA A 279 24.15 -17.84 2.86
CA ALA A 279 24.80 -18.46 4.01
C ALA A 279 23.73 -19.07 4.93
N ILE A 280 23.64 -20.41 4.92
CA ILE A 280 22.75 -21.18 5.79
C ILE A 280 23.23 -21.00 7.24
N ALA A 281 22.32 -20.58 8.12
CA ALA A 281 22.59 -20.39 9.53
C ALA A 281 22.87 -21.73 10.22
N SER A 282 24.14 -22.07 10.45
CA SER A 282 24.52 -23.04 11.48
C SER A 282 24.74 -22.33 12.83
N GLN A 283 24.47 -23.04 13.94
CA GLN A 283 24.71 -22.54 15.31
C GLN A 283 26.18 -22.15 15.55
N ASP A 284 27.12 -22.60 14.71
CA ASP A 284 28.57 -22.37 14.82
C ASP A 284 29.07 -20.96 14.43
N ASN A 285 28.17 -20.02 14.13
CA ASN A 285 28.52 -18.67 13.67
C ASN A 285 28.12 -17.55 14.66
N LEU A 286 27.71 -17.86 15.89
CA LEU A 286 27.35 -16.86 16.90
C LEU A 286 28.58 -16.41 17.70
N ALA A 287 28.83 -15.10 17.75
CA ALA A 287 29.90 -14.51 18.56
C ALA A 287 29.38 -13.93 19.88
N ALA A 288 28.20 -13.30 19.87
CA ALA A 288 27.54 -12.78 21.07
C ALA A 288 26.02 -12.65 20.85
N GLU A 289 25.25 -12.67 21.94
CA GLU A 289 23.80 -12.51 21.95
C GLU A 289 23.35 -11.72 23.19
N THR A 290 22.34 -10.87 23.05
CA THR A 290 21.70 -10.17 24.15
C THR A 290 20.23 -9.93 23.84
N PHE A 291 19.39 -10.07 24.88
CA PHE A 291 17.95 -9.84 24.82
C PHE A 291 17.62 -8.42 25.32
N PRO A 292 16.51 -7.80 24.87
CA PRO A 292 16.14 -6.47 25.32
C PRO A 292 15.94 -6.43 26.85
N PRO A 293 16.29 -5.32 27.52
CA PRO A 293 16.31 -5.22 28.97
C PRO A 293 14.92 -5.16 29.62
N ARG A 294 13.85 -5.18 28.83
CA ARG A 294 12.46 -4.98 29.27
C ARG A 294 12.24 -3.59 29.87
N ASN A 295 12.76 -2.60 29.16
CA ASN A 295 12.78 -1.21 29.58
C ASN A 295 12.71 -0.27 28.37
N ASP A 296 11.93 0.79 28.50
CA ASP A 296 11.77 1.82 27.46
C ASP A 296 13.01 2.72 27.35
N THR A 297 13.75 2.85 28.46
CA THR A 297 15.01 3.58 28.57
C THR A 297 16.16 2.67 28.18
N ALA A 298 16.97 3.11 27.21
CA ALA A 298 18.07 2.32 26.69
C ALA A 298 19.16 2.11 27.74
N GLN A 299 19.58 0.87 27.92
CA GLN A 299 20.61 0.44 28.85
C GLN A 299 21.91 0.15 28.11
N LEU A 300 23.06 0.45 28.72
CA LEU A 300 24.36 0.12 28.16
C LEU A 300 24.57 -1.41 28.19
N VAL A 301 24.94 -1.96 27.04
CA VAL A 301 25.37 -3.34 26.86
C VAL A 301 26.82 -3.32 26.41
N THR A 302 27.65 -4.18 26.99
CA THR A 302 29.05 -4.34 26.60
C THR A 302 29.35 -5.81 26.38
N TRP A 303 29.87 -6.13 25.19
CA TRP A 303 30.37 -7.45 24.84
C TRP A 303 31.90 -7.49 24.89
N ASP A 304 32.43 -8.53 25.51
CA ASP A 304 33.83 -8.93 25.38
C ASP A 304 33.95 -9.91 24.21
N LEU A 305 34.67 -9.49 23.18
CA LEU A 305 34.77 -10.16 21.88
C LEU A 305 36.22 -10.56 21.58
N GLY A 306 37.09 -10.58 22.61
CA GLY A 306 38.50 -10.96 22.51
C GLY A 306 38.77 -12.15 21.58
N PRO A 307 38.08 -13.31 21.75
CA PRO A 307 38.26 -14.50 20.90
C PRO A 307 37.92 -14.30 19.40
N PHE A 308 37.16 -13.26 19.07
CA PHE A 308 36.69 -12.99 17.70
C PHE A 308 37.35 -11.75 17.08
N THR A 309 38.22 -11.06 17.81
CA THR A 309 38.90 -9.83 17.36
C THR A 309 39.56 -10.01 15.99
N GLY A 310 39.36 -9.04 15.10
CA GLY A 310 39.95 -9.04 13.76
C GLY A 310 39.22 -9.90 12.72
N ARG A 311 38.28 -10.75 13.14
CA ARG A 311 37.40 -11.50 12.22
C ARG A 311 36.32 -10.58 11.66
N GLN A 312 35.74 -10.97 10.52
CA GLN A 312 34.57 -10.28 9.97
C GLN A 312 33.30 -10.78 10.68
N GLY A 313 32.42 -9.85 11.05
CA GLY A 313 31.12 -10.13 11.62
C GLY A 313 30.08 -9.10 11.20
N TYR A 314 28.81 -9.36 11.54
CA TYR A 314 27.70 -8.43 11.30
C TYR A 314 26.69 -8.53 12.44
N PHE A 315 25.97 -7.43 12.69
CA PHE A 315 24.83 -7.44 13.60
C PHE A 315 23.64 -8.12 12.92
N GLU A 316 22.96 -9.02 13.63
CA GLU A 316 21.63 -9.52 13.30
C GLU A 316 20.70 -9.20 14.46
N ILE A 317 19.68 -8.39 14.18
CA ILE A 317 18.72 -7.92 15.16
C ILE A 317 17.36 -8.45 14.77
N THR A 318 16.71 -9.21 15.65
CA THR A 318 15.41 -9.83 15.38
C THR A 318 14.38 -9.26 16.32
N ASP A 319 13.34 -8.65 15.76
CA ASP A 319 12.05 -8.53 16.41
C ASP A 319 11.18 -9.68 15.90
N GLY A 320 10.90 -10.63 16.79
CA GLY A 320 10.15 -11.84 16.48
C GLY A 320 8.85 -11.96 17.26
N ASP A 321 8.49 -10.94 18.03
CA ASP A 321 7.27 -10.92 18.84
C ASP A 321 6.18 -10.16 18.05
N ASP A 322 5.11 -10.85 17.65
CA ASP A 322 3.93 -10.26 17.00
C ASP A 322 2.86 -9.81 18.01
N GLY A 323 3.23 -9.73 19.29
CA GLY A 323 2.39 -9.18 20.33
C GLY A 323 1.89 -7.77 20.00
N ASN A 324 0.72 -7.43 20.50
CA ASN A 324 0.12 -6.10 20.32
C ASN A 324 0.58 -5.06 21.36
N ALA A 325 1.52 -5.44 22.23
CA ALA A 325 2.14 -4.59 23.24
C ALA A 325 3.42 -5.25 23.75
N TYR A 326 4.39 -4.43 24.18
CA TYR A 326 5.67 -4.90 24.74
C TYR A 326 6.45 -5.87 23.81
N ALA A 327 6.26 -5.71 22.51
CA ALA A 327 6.85 -6.55 21.46
C ALA A 327 7.72 -5.68 20.55
N TRP A 328 8.86 -5.21 21.06
CA TRP A 328 9.75 -4.34 20.29
C TRP A 328 11.14 -4.23 20.90
N LEU A 329 12.13 -3.79 20.11
CA LEU A 329 13.44 -3.41 20.63
C LEU A 329 14.07 -2.23 19.86
N ALA A 330 15.03 -1.56 20.49
CA ALA A 330 15.77 -0.49 19.87
C ALA A 330 17.26 -0.49 20.24
N ILE A 331 18.13 -0.28 19.27
CA ILE A 331 19.59 -0.33 19.43
C ILE A 331 20.27 0.88 18.76
N GLY A 332 21.32 1.40 19.40
CA GLY A 332 22.09 2.52 18.88
C GLY A 332 23.36 2.77 19.68
N ARG A 333 24.04 3.88 19.36
CA ARG A 333 25.23 4.36 20.07
C ARG A 333 26.35 3.30 20.19
N PHE A 334 26.70 2.71 19.05
CA PHE A 334 27.76 1.70 18.95
C PHE A 334 29.13 2.31 19.25
N ASP A 335 29.90 1.69 20.13
CA ASP A 335 31.26 2.08 20.51
C ASP A 335 32.20 0.85 20.59
N PRO A 336 33.25 0.77 19.75
CA PRO A 336 33.58 1.71 18.68
C PRO A 336 32.49 1.73 17.58
N PRO A 337 32.41 2.80 16.76
CA PRO A 337 31.36 2.97 15.75
C PRO A 337 31.58 2.09 14.53
N VAL A 338 31.57 0.76 14.72
CA VAL A 338 31.73 -0.26 13.67
C VAL A 338 30.58 -0.24 12.67
N VAL A 339 29.42 0.25 13.11
CA VAL A 339 28.22 0.51 12.33
C VAL A 339 27.57 1.80 12.83
N THR A 340 26.80 2.47 11.98
CA THR A 340 26.10 3.71 12.31
C THR A 340 24.59 3.54 12.18
N VAL A 341 23.82 4.23 13.01
CA VAL A 341 22.37 4.37 12.80
C VAL A 341 22.16 5.18 11.51
N PRO A 342 21.36 4.69 10.55
CA PRO A 342 21.19 5.37 9.27
C PRO A 342 20.46 6.71 9.46
N LYS A 343 20.70 7.66 8.54
CA LYS A 343 20.03 8.97 8.57
C LYS A 343 18.53 8.89 8.25
N PHE A 344 18.09 7.80 7.64
CA PHE A 344 16.71 7.55 7.25
C PHE A 344 16.25 6.19 7.74
N SER A 345 14.95 6.04 7.97
CA SER A 345 14.33 4.81 8.46
C SER A 345 14.43 3.68 7.43
N PRO A 346 14.91 2.48 7.79
CA PRO A 346 14.99 1.34 6.89
C PRO A 346 13.66 0.95 6.22
N ASN A 347 12.54 1.10 6.93
CA ASN A 347 11.20 0.82 6.39
C ASN A 347 10.78 1.76 5.24
N LEU A 348 11.46 2.89 5.03
CA LEU A 348 11.18 3.77 3.90
C LEU A 348 11.86 3.31 2.60
N ILE A 349 12.85 2.41 2.67
CA ILE A 349 13.61 1.97 1.47
C ILE A 349 12.67 1.31 0.45
N GLY A 350 11.83 0.37 0.91
CA GLY A 350 10.84 -0.30 0.08
C GLY A 350 9.84 0.69 -0.52
N HIS A 351 9.30 1.61 0.29
CA HIS A 351 8.39 2.64 -0.18
C HIS A 351 9.01 3.55 -1.25
N ARG A 352 10.30 3.90 -1.10
CA ARG A 352 11.02 4.72 -2.09
C ARG A 352 11.25 3.96 -3.40
N GLN A 353 11.59 2.68 -3.35
CA GLN A 353 11.72 1.83 -4.55
C GLN A 353 10.38 1.68 -5.27
N GLN A 354 9.31 1.40 -4.52
CA GLN A 354 7.95 1.32 -5.04
C GLN A 354 7.56 2.64 -5.72
N ALA A 355 7.74 3.77 -5.03
CA ALA A 355 7.42 5.08 -5.57
C ALA A 355 8.25 5.42 -6.82
N ALA A 356 9.52 5.04 -6.85
CA ALA A 356 10.35 5.25 -8.02
C ALA A 356 9.87 4.42 -9.23
N ALA A 357 9.47 3.16 -9.01
CA ALA A 357 8.88 2.34 -10.06
C ALA A 357 7.58 2.98 -10.59
N GLU A 358 6.69 3.41 -9.69
CA GLU A 358 5.46 4.14 -10.06
C GLU A 358 5.74 5.39 -10.91
N LEU A 359 6.75 6.19 -10.54
CA LEU A 359 7.18 7.37 -11.30
C LEU A 359 7.76 6.99 -12.66
N VAL A 360 8.61 5.97 -12.73
CA VAL A 360 9.17 5.46 -13.99
C VAL A 360 8.06 5.05 -14.95
N ARG A 361 7.04 4.35 -14.45
CA ARG A 361 5.85 3.99 -15.24
C ARG A 361 5.06 5.21 -15.68
N ALA A 362 4.73 6.11 -14.74
CA ALA A 362 3.89 7.28 -15.02
C ALA A 362 4.53 8.27 -16.01
N LEU A 363 5.86 8.32 -16.05
CA LEU A 363 6.64 9.24 -16.88
C LEU A 363 7.32 8.55 -18.08
N SER A 364 7.12 7.24 -18.24
CA SER A 364 7.72 6.42 -19.30
C SER A 364 9.26 6.50 -19.37
N LEU A 365 9.93 6.45 -18.21
CA LEU A 365 11.38 6.63 -18.07
C LEU A 365 12.17 5.36 -18.40
N THR A 366 12.23 5.02 -19.69
CA THR A 366 12.89 3.80 -20.19
C THR A 366 14.37 3.68 -19.80
N GLU A 367 15.06 4.79 -19.58
CA GLU A 367 16.47 4.83 -19.18
C GLU A 367 16.73 4.29 -17.76
N LEU A 368 15.71 4.27 -16.90
CA LEU A 368 15.80 3.73 -15.53
C LEU A 368 15.49 2.24 -15.45
N GLU A 369 15.07 1.63 -16.55
CA GLU A 369 14.74 0.21 -16.64
C GLU A 369 15.87 -0.72 -16.16
N PRO A 370 17.16 -0.53 -16.52
CA PRO A 370 18.23 -1.41 -16.03
C PRO A 370 18.38 -1.40 -14.51
N ARG A 371 18.08 -0.26 -13.86
CA ARG A 371 18.14 -0.14 -12.39
C ARG A 371 16.97 -0.85 -11.72
N LEU A 372 15.77 -0.73 -12.30
CA LEU A 372 14.60 -1.48 -11.87
C LEU A 372 14.80 -2.99 -12.02
N ALA A 373 15.36 -3.43 -13.15
CA ALA A 373 15.70 -4.84 -13.38
C ALA A 373 16.71 -5.36 -12.34
N ALA A 374 17.74 -4.56 -12.02
CA ALA A 374 18.70 -4.91 -10.98
C ALA A 374 18.06 -5.01 -9.58
N ALA A 375 17.13 -4.11 -9.25
CA ALA A 375 16.38 -4.15 -8.00
C ALA A 375 15.45 -5.38 -7.94
N LEU A 376 14.83 -5.78 -9.04
CA LEU A 376 13.93 -6.94 -9.10
C LEU A 376 14.65 -8.27 -8.83
N VAL A 377 15.92 -8.39 -9.20
CA VAL A 377 16.71 -9.61 -8.92
C VAL A 377 17.52 -9.52 -7.63
N ASN A 378 17.41 -8.41 -6.90
CA ASN A 378 18.10 -8.24 -5.62
C ASN A 378 17.28 -8.89 -4.50
N PRO A 379 17.79 -9.93 -3.81
CA PRO A 379 17.05 -10.67 -2.78
C PRO A 379 16.68 -9.84 -1.54
N THR A 380 17.21 -8.63 -1.39
CA THR A 380 16.90 -7.73 -0.27
C THR A 380 15.87 -6.66 -0.62
N THR A 381 15.31 -6.66 -1.83
CA THR A 381 14.26 -5.72 -2.22
C THR A 381 13.01 -5.97 -1.38
N ASP A 382 12.29 -4.91 -1.01
CA ASP A 382 11.07 -5.05 -0.22
C ASP A 382 9.94 -5.66 -1.05
N ILE A 383 9.09 -6.51 -0.45
CA ILE A 383 8.01 -7.22 -1.14
C ILE A 383 7.02 -6.25 -1.80
N GLY A 384 6.72 -5.11 -1.16
CA GLY A 384 5.86 -4.08 -1.74
C GLY A 384 6.50 -3.41 -2.96
N ALA A 385 7.82 -3.24 -2.93
CA ALA A 385 8.59 -2.72 -4.07
C ALA A 385 8.66 -3.72 -5.22
N TYR A 386 8.84 -5.01 -4.94
CA TYR A 386 8.91 -6.09 -5.95
C TYR A 386 7.76 -6.04 -6.94
N GLY A 387 6.51 -5.98 -6.45
CA GLY A 387 5.32 -5.95 -7.29
C GLY A 387 5.29 -4.72 -8.20
N ALA A 388 5.51 -3.53 -7.64
CA ALA A 388 5.50 -2.29 -8.43
C ALA A 388 6.63 -2.23 -9.47
N ILE A 389 7.82 -2.75 -9.13
CA ILE A 389 8.94 -2.85 -10.06
C ILE A 389 8.60 -3.79 -11.22
N ALA A 390 8.04 -4.97 -10.92
CA ALA A 390 7.63 -5.95 -11.93
C ALA A 390 6.57 -5.38 -12.87
N GLU A 391 5.52 -4.75 -12.33
CA GLU A 391 4.49 -4.07 -13.12
C GLU A 391 5.05 -2.97 -14.01
N THR A 392 6.01 -2.20 -13.50
CA THR A 392 6.62 -1.10 -14.24
C THR A 392 7.45 -1.62 -15.40
N LEU A 393 8.30 -2.63 -15.17
CA LEU A 393 9.10 -3.25 -16.23
C LEU A 393 8.21 -3.88 -17.32
N MET A 394 7.06 -4.42 -16.94
CA MET A 394 6.05 -4.94 -17.87
C MET A 394 5.33 -3.86 -18.66
N ALA A 395 4.99 -2.73 -18.03
CA ALA A 395 4.41 -1.60 -18.75
C ALA A 395 5.39 -1.03 -19.79
N LEU A 396 6.70 -1.10 -19.54
CA LEU A 396 7.74 -0.68 -20.48
C LEU A 396 8.02 -1.72 -21.59
N HIS A 397 7.79 -3.01 -21.31
CA HIS A 397 7.99 -4.13 -22.25
C HIS A 397 6.79 -5.09 -22.17
N PRO A 398 5.77 -4.88 -23.02
CA PRO A 398 4.56 -5.68 -22.95
C PRO A 398 4.84 -7.10 -23.48
N ASP A 399 5.14 -8.00 -22.57
CA ASP A 399 4.96 -9.44 -22.75
C ASP A 399 3.71 -9.83 -21.97
N GLU A 400 2.69 -10.35 -22.64
CA GLU A 400 1.37 -10.55 -22.03
C GLU A 400 1.38 -11.65 -20.95
N ILE A 401 2.27 -12.63 -21.07
CA ILE A 401 2.42 -13.70 -20.10
C ILE A 401 3.08 -13.15 -18.85
N LEU A 402 4.17 -12.40 -19.01
CA LEU A 402 4.84 -11.76 -17.89
C LEU A 402 3.96 -10.67 -17.25
N ALA A 403 3.10 -9.99 -18.00
CA ALA A 403 2.10 -9.07 -17.45
C ALA A 403 1.12 -9.78 -16.51
N ALA A 404 0.69 -11.01 -16.84
CA ALA A 404 -0.15 -11.82 -15.97
C ALA A 404 0.62 -12.40 -14.76
N LEU A 405 1.92 -12.67 -14.90
CA LEU A 405 2.78 -13.21 -13.84
C LEU A 405 3.34 -12.13 -12.89
N ALA A 406 3.52 -10.89 -13.35
CA ALA A 406 4.13 -9.82 -12.58
C ALA A 406 3.46 -9.57 -11.22
N PRO A 407 2.11 -9.57 -11.10
CA PRO A 407 1.44 -9.41 -9.80
C PRO A 407 1.77 -10.51 -8.78
N LEU A 408 2.22 -11.69 -9.24
CA LEU A 408 2.60 -12.79 -8.35
C LEU A 408 3.98 -12.59 -7.70
N THR A 409 4.83 -11.72 -8.24
CA THR A 409 6.16 -11.42 -7.66
C THR A 409 6.08 -10.79 -6.27
N GLY A 410 5.01 -10.04 -6.00
CA GLY A 410 4.74 -9.43 -4.69
C GLY A 410 3.91 -10.30 -3.74
N ASP A 411 3.47 -11.50 -4.17
CA ASP A 411 2.57 -12.34 -3.39
C ASP A 411 3.35 -13.35 -2.54
N HIS A 412 3.27 -13.23 -1.22
CA HIS A 412 4.04 -14.07 -0.28
C HIS A 412 3.60 -15.54 -0.28
N ALA A 413 2.38 -15.83 -0.72
CA ALA A 413 1.90 -17.19 -0.89
C ALA A 413 2.54 -17.89 -2.10
N VAL A 414 3.28 -17.14 -2.93
CA VAL A 414 4.03 -17.67 -4.07
C VAL A 414 5.42 -18.12 -3.61
N PRO A 415 5.83 -19.37 -3.92
CA PRO A 415 7.15 -19.87 -3.60
C PRO A 415 8.28 -18.93 -4.05
N VAL A 416 9.29 -18.74 -3.19
CA VAL A 416 10.40 -17.78 -3.43
C VAL A 416 11.14 -18.09 -4.74
N ASN A 417 11.32 -19.36 -5.07
CA ASN A 417 11.93 -19.80 -6.33
C ASN A 417 11.13 -19.32 -7.55
N LEU A 418 9.80 -19.46 -7.52
CA LEU A 418 8.93 -19.04 -8.62
C LEU A 418 8.91 -17.51 -8.75
N ARG A 419 8.84 -16.78 -7.63
CA ARG A 419 8.96 -15.31 -7.65
C ARG A 419 10.29 -14.85 -8.27
N ASN A 420 11.39 -15.52 -7.93
CA ASN A 420 12.70 -15.22 -8.49
C ASN A 420 12.79 -15.53 -10.00
N GLN A 421 12.15 -16.61 -10.46
CA GLN A 421 12.09 -16.94 -11.89
C GLN A 421 11.29 -15.91 -12.68
N ILE A 422 10.12 -15.50 -12.19
CA ILE A 422 9.32 -14.44 -12.82
C ILE A 422 10.14 -13.14 -12.88
N ALA A 423 10.78 -12.78 -11.76
CA ALA A 423 11.65 -11.62 -11.68
C ALA A 423 12.79 -11.65 -12.71
N GLN A 424 13.45 -12.80 -12.85
CA GLN A 424 14.52 -12.99 -13.83
C GLN A 424 14.02 -12.91 -15.27
N ALA A 425 12.85 -13.46 -15.58
CA ALA A 425 12.29 -13.39 -16.92
C ALA A 425 11.88 -11.95 -17.31
N ILE A 426 11.29 -11.21 -16.37
CA ILE A 426 11.00 -9.78 -16.52
C ILE A 426 12.29 -8.98 -16.76
N ALA A 427 13.34 -9.25 -15.97
CA ALA A 427 14.63 -8.58 -16.13
C ALA A 427 15.39 -9.00 -17.42
N GLY A 428 15.23 -10.26 -17.83
CA GLY A 428 15.94 -10.87 -18.96
C GLY A 428 15.25 -10.71 -20.31
N LYS A 429 14.01 -10.20 -20.36
CA LYS A 429 13.19 -9.96 -21.56
C LYS A 429 13.07 -11.16 -22.50
N LYS A 430 12.95 -12.38 -21.96
CA LYS A 430 12.85 -13.59 -22.78
C LYS A 430 11.45 -14.19 -22.72
N SER A 431 10.71 -14.07 -23.83
CA SER A 431 9.35 -14.59 -23.96
C SER A 431 9.27 -16.12 -23.89
N SER A 432 10.29 -16.84 -24.34
CA SER A 432 10.33 -18.32 -24.23
C SER A 432 10.46 -18.83 -22.79
N GLU A 433 11.09 -18.05 -21.90
CA GLU A 433 11.18 -18.37 -20.47
C GLU A 433 9.83 -18.14 -19.77
N SER A 434 9.09 -17.11 -20.18
CA SER A 434 7.77 -16.77 -19.61
C SER A 434 6.76 -17.92 -19.72
N GLU A 435 6.74 -18.64 -20.85
CA GLU A 435 5.90 -19.81 -21.05
C GLU A 435 6.24 -20.93 -20.08
N THR A 436 7.53 -21.22 -19.91
CA THR A 436 7.97 -22.27 -18.98
C THR A 436 7.55 -21.95 -17.56
N ILE A 437 7.74 -20.69 -17.15
CA ILE A 437 7.36 -20.17 -15.83
C ILE A 437 5.85 -20.19 -15.65
N LEU A 438 5.08 -19.82 -16.67
CA LEU A 438 3.61 -19.85 -16.63
C LEU A 438 3.09 -21.25 -16.31
N ASN A 439 3.69 -22.26 -16.93
CA ASN A 439 3.30 -23.65 -16.71
C ASN A 439 3.70 -24.16 -15.32
N GLU A 440 4.92 -23.84 -14.88
CA GLU A 440 5.37 -24.14 -13.52
C GLU A 440 4.46 -23.45 -12.48
N ALA A 441 4.04 -22.21 -12.72
CA ALA A 441 3.12 -21.48 -11.88
C ALA A 441 1.79 -22.22 -11.74
N PHE A 442 1.15 -22.64 -12.83
CA PHE A 442 -0.09 -23.41 -12.73
C PHE A 442 0.07 -24.77 -12.03
N HIS A 443 1.24 -25.41 -12.10
CA HIS A 443 1.49 -26.66 -11.39
C HIS A 443 1.74 -26.50 -9.88
N THR A 444 2.42 -25.42 -9.48
CA THR A 444 2.92 -25.24 -8.11
C THR A 444 2.02 -24.36 -7.25
N LEU A 445 1.23 -23.48 -7.87
CA LEU A 445 0.35 -22.56 -7.16
C LEU A 445 -0.88 -23.27 -6.61
N THR A 446 -1.41 -22.75 -5.50
CA THR A 446 -2.70 -23.17 -4.95
C THR A 446 -3.83 -22.85 -5.93
N ARG A 447 -4.96 -23.56 -5.79
CA ARG A 447 -6.16 -23.35 -6.62
C ARG A 447 -6.55 -21.88 -6.72
N ARG A 448 -6.62 -21.17 -5.59
CA ARG A 448 -6.90 -19.73 -5.54
C ARG A 448 -5.96 -18.88 -6.40
N LEU A 449 -4.65 -19.13 -6.31
CA LEU A 449 -3.65 -18.40 -7.08
C LEU A 449 -3.68 -18.78 -8.57
N GLN A 450 -4.03 -20.02 -8.91
CA GLN A 450 -4.31 -20.44 -10.29
C GLN A 450 -5.51 -19.68 -10.87
N VAL A 451 -6.61 -19.53 -10.11
CA VAL A 451 -7.80 -18.77 -10.54
C VAL A 451 -7.47 -17.30 -10.72
N LYS A 452 -6.69 -16.70 -9.80
CA LYS A 452 -6.19 -15.33 -9.92
C LYS A 452 -5.35 -15.15 -11.19
N LEU A 453 -4.37 -16.02 -11.43
CA LEU A 453 -3.52 -16.00 -12.63
C LEU A 453 -4.34 -16.19 -13.91
N ALA A 454 -5.29 -17.12 -13.92
CA ALA A 454 -6.19 -17.33 -15.05
C ALA A 454 -7.11 -16.12 -15.32
N ALA A 455 -7.60 -15.46 -14.27
CA ALA A 455 -8.37 -14.23 -14.41
C ALA A 455 -7.51 -13.06 -14.91
N LEU A 456 -6.20 -13.06 -14.66
CA LEU A 456 -5.28 -12.08 -15.24
C LEU A 456 -5.01 -12.38 -16.71
N LEU A 457 -4.77 -13.64 -17.09
CA LEU A 457 -4.65 -14.01 -18.51
C LEU A 457 -5.93 -13.71 -19.29
N ALA A 458 -7.09 -13.99 -18.71
CA ALA A 458 -8.39 -13.79 -19.36
C ALA A 458 -8.76 -12.32 -19.57
N SER A 459 -8.02 -11.36 -19.01
CA SER A 459 -8.36 -9.93 -19.07
C SER A 459 -8.12 -9.29 -20.44
N ASN A 460 -7.39 -9.96 -21.33
CA ASN A 460 -7.20 -9.54 -22.71
C ASN A 460 -7.30 -10.74 -23.68
N VAL A 461 -7.48 -10.47 -24.97
CA VAL A 461 -7.75 -11.51 -25.98
C VAL A 461 -6.59 -12.50 -26.14
N VAL A 462 -5.34 -12.03 -26.09
CA VAL A 462 -4.13 -12.86 -26.31
C VAL A 462 -3.93 -13.82 -25.14
N GLY A 463 -4.02 -13.31 -23.91
CA GLY A 463 -3.92 -14.11 -22.70
C GLY A 463 -5.11 -15.07 -22.57
N ALA A 464 -6.30 -14.68 -22.99
CA ALA A 464 -7.48 -15.55 -23.02
C ALA A 464 -7.29 -16.73 -23.98
N GLU A 465 -6.76 -16.48 -25.18
CA GLU A 465 -6.39 -17.54 -26.12
C GLU A 465 -5.33 -18.50 -25.54
N ARG A 466 -4.35 -17.94 -24.83
CA ARG A 466 -3.31 -18.72 -24.15
C ARG A 466 -3.90 -19.62 -23.06
N LEU A 467 -4.75 -19.07 -22.19
CA LEU A 467 -5.40 -19.83 -21.12
C LEU A 467 -6.24 -20.98 -21.68
N LEU A 468 -7.06 -20.71 -22.69
CA LEU A 468 -7.89 -21.75 -23.32
C LEU A 468 -7.04 -22.86 -23.95
N LYS A 469 -5.90 -22.52 -24.56
CA LYS A 469 -4.92 -23.50 -25.07
C LYS A 469 -4.30 -24.33 -23.95
N LEU A 470 -3.87 -23.69 -22.86
CA LEU A 470 -3.27 -24.41 -21.72
C LEU A 470 -4.23 -25.40 -21.07
N VAL A 471 -5.53 -25.05 -21.01
CA VAL A 471 -6.57 -25.99 -20.55
C VAL A 471 -6.78 -27.12 -21.55
N ALA A 472 -6.82 -26.82 -22.86
CA ALA A 472 -6.94 -27.84 -23.91
C ALA A 472 -5.77 -28.84 -23.89
N ASP A 473 -4.56 -28.35 -23.61
CA ASP A 473 -3.34 -29.14 -23.50
C ASP A 473 -3.24 -29.90 -22.15
N GLY A 474 -4.24 -29.77 -21.26
CA GLY A 474 -4.28 -30.45 -19.96
C GLY A 474 -3.31 -29.89 -18.92
N ARG A 475 -2.72 -28.71 -19.17
CA ARG A 475 -1.71 -28.07 -18.32
C ARG A 475 -2.33 -27.19 -17.23
N VAL A 476 -3.60 -26.82 -17.41
CA VAL A 476 -4.42 -26.09 -16.44
C VAL A 476 -5.72 -26.87 -16.22
N PRO A 477 -6.17 -27.08 -14.97
CA PRO A 477 -7.42 -27.77 -14.70
C PRO A 477 -8.61 -27.05 -15.35
N ALA A 478 -9.43 -27.78 -16.11
CA ALA A 478 -10.60 -27.22 -16.79
C ALA A 478 -11.62 -26.54 -15.85
N ALA A 479 -11.67 -26.97 -14.58
CA ALA A 479 -12.45 -26.31 -13.54
C ALA A 479 -12.12 -24.81 -13.40
N VAL A 480 -10.90 -24.36 -13.74
CA VAL A 480 -10.55 -22.92 -13.68
C VAL A 480 -11.46 -22.09 -14.59
N LEU A 481 -11.91 -22.65 -15.73
CA LEU A 481 -12.77 -21.95 -16.68
C LEU A 481 -14.21 -21.79 -16.19
N LEU A 482 -14.62 -22.56 -15.16
CA LEU A 482 -15.95 -22.48 -14.55
C LEU A 482 -16.02 -21.41 -13.45
N GLU A 483 -14.87 -20.94 -12.97
CA GLU A 483 -14.80 -19.86 -11.98
C GLU A 483 -15.36 -18.58 -12.58
N ARG A 484 -16.30 -17.95 -11.90
CA ARG A 484 -17.03 -16.79 -12.45
C ARG A 484 -16.10 -15.65 -12.82
N SER A 485 -15.10 -15.35 -11.99
CA SER A 485 -14.10 -14.29 -12.25
C SER A 485 -13.26 -14.54 -13.51
N VAL A 486 -13.08 -15.80 -13.91
CA VAL A 486 -12.34 -16.19 -15.12
C VAL A 486 -13.29 -16.20 -16.31
N LYS A 487 -14.46 -16.83 -16.18
CA LYS A 487 -15.49 -16.93 -17.22
C LYS A 487 -15.96 -15.56 -17.69
N ASP A 488 -16.28 -14.66 -16.76
CA ASP A 488 -16.75 -13.31 -17.10
C ASP A 488 -15.70 -12.53 -17.91
N LYS A 489 -14.42 -12.67 -17.56
CA LYS A 489 -13.31 -12.03 -18.26
C LYS A 489 -13.04 -12.66 -19.62
N LEU A 490 -13.08 -13.99 -19.74
CA LEU A 490 -13.00 -14.69 -21.03
C LEU A 490 -14.10 -14.24 -21.98
N LEU A 491 -15.32 -14.07 -21.49
CA LEU A 491 -16.42 -13.56 -22.30
C LEU A 491 -16.23 -12.07 -22.67
N ALA A 492 -15.67 -11.26 -21.77
CA ALA A 492 -15.39 -9.85 -22.02
C ALA A 492 -14.28 -9.62 -23.05
N SER A 493 -13.23 -10.44 -23.01
CA SER A 493 -12.05 -10.34 -23.89
C SER A 493 -12.30 -10.90 -25.29
N LYS A 494 -13.43 -11.57 -25.52
CA LYS A 494 -13.92 -12.03 -26.83
C LYS A 494 -12.88 -12.86 -27.65
N PRO A 495 -12.22 -13.88 -27.08
CA PRO A 495 -11.38 -14.80 -27.87
C PRO A 495 -12.23 -15.66 -28.81
N ALA A 496 -11.61 -16.24 -29.82
CA ALA A 496 -12.31 -16.96 -30.87
C ALA A 496 -13.09 -18.17 -30.32
N ASN A 497 -14.37 -18.26 -30.67
CA ASN A 497 -15.29 -19.34 -30.30
C ASN A 497 -15.34 -19.63 -28.78
N VAL A 498 -15.20 -18.59 -27.95
CA VAL A 498 -15.07 -18.72 -26.49
C VAL A 498 -16.15 -19.57 -25.84
N ASN A 499 -17.43 -19.37 -26.22
CA ASN A 499 -18.55 -20.10 -25.61
C ASN A 499 -18.48 -21.60 -25.90
N GLU A 500 -18.20 -21.98 -27.15
CA GLU A 500 -18.07 -23.38 -27.57
C GLU A 500 -16.86 -24.04 -26.93
N ARG A 501 -15.73 -23.34 -26.87
CA ARG A 501 -14.49 -23.85 -26.27
C ARG A 501 -14.63 -24.05 -24.78
N ILE A 502 -15.24 -23.12 -24.04
CA ILE A 502 -15.51 -23.31 -22.61
C ILE A 502 -16.39 -24.56 -22.44
N ALA A 503 -17.52 -24.64 -23.16
CA ALA A 503 -18.43 -25.78 -23.05
C ALA A 503 -17.77 -27.14 -23.39
N GLN A 504 -16.87 -27.16 -24.39
CA GLN A 504 -16.13 -28.36 -24.77
C GLN A 504 -15.09 -28.73 -23.71
N LEU A 505 -14.31 -27.76 -23.23
CA LEU A 505 -13.20 -27.98 -22.29
C LEU A 505 -13.67 -28.33 -20.89
N THR A 506 -14.85 -27.87 -20.48
CA THR A 506 -15.41 -28.13 -19.14
C THR A 506 -16.39 -29.31 -19.12
N LYS A 507 -16.53 -30.05 -20.22
CA LYS A 507 -17.45 -31.18 -20.32
C LYS A 507 -17.09 -32.27 -19.30
N GLY A 508 -18.01 -32.51 -18.34
CA GLY A 508 -17.84 -33.53 -17.30
C GLY A 508 -17.07 -33.06 -16.05
N VAL A 509 -16.75 -31.76 -15.96
CA VAL A 509 -16.22 -31.14 -14.74
C VAL A 509 -17.38 -30.72 -13.85
N ALA A 510 -17.32 -31.04 -12.55
CA ALA A 510 -18.34 -30.59 -11.60
C ALA A 510 -18.32 -29.05 -11.49
N GLU A 511 -19.51 -28.45 -11.44
CA GLU A 511 -19.65 -27.00 -11.24
C GLU A 511 -19.16 -26.61 -9.84
N PRO A 512 -18.40 -25.52 -9.67
CA PRO A 512 -17.83 -25.10 -8.38
C PRO A 512 -18.83 -25.01 -7.21
N SER A 513 -20.12 -24.81 -7.53
CA SER A 513 -21.21 -24.76 -6.55
C SER A 513 -21.44 -26.08 -5.80
N SER A 514 -21.00 -27.23 -6.33
CA SER A 514 -21.21 -28.54 -5.70
C SER A 514 -20.23 -28.79 -4.54
N GLU A 515 -19.00 -28.31 -4.67
CA GLU A 515 -17.95 -28.36 -3.66
C GLU A 515 -18.18 -27.32 -2.56
N ILE A 516 -18.57 -26.10 -2.95
CA ILE A 516 -18.95 -25.05 -2.00
C ILE A 516 -20.18 -25.46 -1.19
N GLN A 517 -21.16 -26.13 -1.80
CA GLN A 517 -22.31 -26.65 -1.06
C GLN A 517 -21.89 -27.72 -0.03
N LYS A 518 -20.97 -28.63 -0.38
CA LYS A 518 -20.41 -29.60 0.58
C LYS A 518 -19.69 -28.90 1.74
N LEU A 519 -18.94 -27.84 1.45
CA LEU A 519 -18.25 -27.06 2.48
C LEU A 519 -19.24 -26.35 3.41
N ILE A 520 -20.29 -25.73 2.86
CA ILE A 520 -21.37 -25.11 3.63
C ILE A 520 -22.03 -26.16 4.54
N ASP A 521 -22.36 -27.33 3.99
CA ASP A 521 -22.97 -28.42 4.74
C ASP A 521 -22.06 -28.95 5.85
N GLU A 522 -20.76 -29.07 5.57
CA GLU A 522 -19.75 -29.47 6.54
C GLU A 522 -19.61 -28.44 7.67
N ARG A 523 -19.47 -27.15 7.34
CA ARG A 523 -19.34 -26.07 8.33
C ARG A 523 -20.58 -25.97 9.21
N ARG A 524 -21.76 -26.05 8.59
CA ARG A 524 -23.03 -26.10 9.30
C ARG A 524 -23.09 -27.24 10.31
N THR A 525 -22.73 -28.44 9.89
CA THR A 525 -22.85 -29.64 10.73
C THR A 525 -21.88 -29.61 11.91
N LYS A 526 -20.70 -28.99 11.72
CA LYS A 526 -19.64 -28.91 12.73
C LYS A 526 -19.74 -27.70 13.65
N PHE A 527 -20.50 -26.68 13.27
CA PHE A 527 -20.64 -25.45 14.06
C PHE A 527 -21.28 -25.74 15.42
N ASP A 528 -20.53 -25.46 16.50
CA ASP A 528 -20.97 -25.61 17.88
C ASP A 528 -20.90 -24.25 18.58
N PRO A 529 -22.04 -23.55 18.78
CA PRO A 529 -22.06 -22.22 19.36
C PRO A 529 -21.58 -22.18 20.82
N ALA A 530 -21.54 -23.32 21.52
CA ALA A 530 -21.02 -23.38 22.89
C ALA A 530 -19.48 -23.38 22.94
N LYS A 531 -18.81 -23.70 21.82
CA LYS A 531 -17.34 -23.70 21.69
C LYS A 531 -16.79 -22.49 20.97
N ALA A 532 -17.61 -21.84 20.15
CA ALA A 532 -17.22 -20.64 19.41
C ALA A 532 -17.17 -19.40 20.31
N LEU A 533 -16.17 -18.55 20.11
CA LEU A 533 -15.89 -17.35 20.90
C LEU A 533 -16.11 -16.09 20.06
N ALA A 534 -17.22 -15.39 20.28
CA ALA A 534 -17.55 -14.15 19.57
C ALA A 534 -16.47 -13.06 19.68
N SER A 535 -15.77 -12.97 20.82
CA SER A 535 -14.66 -12.01 21.02
C SER A 535 -13.41 -12.32 20.17
N ARG A 536 -13.22 -13.58 19.76
CA ARG A 536 -12.21 -13.95 18.76
C ARG A 536 -12.74 -13.67 17.36
N GLY A 537 -14.01 -13.99 17.11
CA GLY A 537 -14.69 -13.70 15.84
C GLY A 537 -14.65 -12.22 15.46
N GLU A 538 -14.74 -11.31 16.44
CA GLU A 538 -14.56 -9.87 16.24
C GLU A 538 -13.22 -9.54 15.60
N LYS A 539 -12.13 -10.16 16.04
CA LYS A 539 -10.80 -9.94 15.47
C LYS A 539 -10.71 -10.46 14.04
N ILE A 540 -11.34 -11.60 13.76
CA ILE A 540 -11.43 -12.16 12.41
C ILE A 540 -12.24 -11.22 11.50
N PHE A 541 -13.34 -10.66 12.00
CA PHE A 541 -14.14 -9.66 11.29
C PHE A 541 -13.35 -8.39 10.98
N THR A 542 -12.61 -7.86 11.96
CA THR A 542 -11.75 -6.68 11.77
C THR A 542 -10.71 -6.89 10.67
N LEU A 543 -10.13 -8.07 10.60
CA LEU A 543 -9.11 -8.38 9.59
C LEU A 543 -9.71 -8.59 8.18
N ASN A 544 -10.86 -9.29 8.09
CA ASN A 544 -11.34 -9.85 6.82
C ASN A 544 -12.56 -9.14 6.24
N CYS A 545 -13.42 -8.55 7.08
CA CYS A 545 -14.72 -8.03 6.68
C CYS A 545 -14.81 -6.50 6.81
N GLN A 546 -14.19 -5.92 7.84
CA GLN A 546 -14.18 -4.48 8.13
C GLN A 546 -13.61 -3.59 7.00
N PRO A 547 -12.64 -4.05 6.16
CA PRO A 547 -12.20 -3.25 5.00
C PRO A 547 -13.32 -2.89 4.03
N CYS A 548 -14.40 -3.67 3.99
CA CYS A 548 -15.53 -3.45 3.08
C CYS A 548 -16.85 -3.19 3.79
N HIS A 549 -17.05 -3.73 4.99
CA HIS A 549 -18.31 -3.68 5.73
C HIS A 549 -18.19 -2.87 7.02
N GLN A 550 -19.33 -2.35 7.46
CA GLN A 550 -19.48 -1.60 8.69
C GLN A 550 -20.46 -2.30 9.62
N ILE A 551 -20.15 -2.34 10.91
CA ILE A 551 -21.03 -2.83 11.99
C ILE A 551 -20.90 -1.91 13.20
N ASP A 552 -22.02 -1.57 13.83
CA ASP A 552 -22.14 -0.61 14.94
C ASP A 552 -21.37 0.71 14.68
N GLY A 553 -21.35 1.18 13.43
CA GLY A 553 -20.66 2.40 13.00
C GLY A 553 -19.14 2.28 12.81
N VAL A 554 -18.56 1.09 12.98
CA VAL A 554 -17.12 0.82 12.82
C VAL A 554 -16.88 0.03 11.52
N GLY A 555 -15.98 0.54 10.67
CA GLY A 555 -15.64 -0.07 9.37
C GLY A 555 -15.96 0.82 8.16
N ASN A 556 -15.81 0.26 6.96
CA ASN A 556 -16.01 0.97 5.69
C ASN A 556 -17.38 0.67 5.07
N VAL A 557 -17.82 1.54 4.15
CA VAL A 557 -19.13 1.42 3.46
C VAL A 557 -18.92 1.13 1.97
N VAL A 558 -18.15 0.07 1.68
CA VAL A 558 -17.97 -0.44 0.31
C VAL A 558 -19.07 -1.45 0.00
N GLY A 559 -19.22 -2.47 0.84
CA GLY A 559 -20.34 -3.40 0.86
C GLY A 559 -21.49 -2.92 1.76
N PRO A 560 -22.57 -3.72 1.91
CA PRO A 560 -23.68 -3.39 2.79
C PRO A 560 -23.27 -3.27 4.26
N GLN A 561 -23.97 -2.43 5.01
CA GLN A 561 -23.87 -2.37 6.46
C GLN A 561 -24.41 -3.68 7.07
N LEU A 562 -23.78 -4.16 8.13
CA LEU A 562 -24.05 -5.45 8.76
C LEU A 562 -24.73 -5.32 10.12
N ASP A 563 -25.30 -4.16 10.44
CA ASP A 563 -26.10 -3.98 11.64
C ASP A 563 -27.31 -4.92 11.63
N GLY A 564 -27.46 -5.74 12.68
CA GLY A 564 -28.55 -6.71 12.79
C GLY A 564 -28.37 -7.98 11.94
N VAL A 565 -27.20 -8.18 11.32
CA VAL A 565 -26.89 -9.31 10.42
C VAL A 565 -27.15 -10.69 11.05
N GLY A 566 -27.04 -10.81 12.38
CA GLY A 566 -27.32 -12.06 13.10
C GLY A 566 -28.76 -12.54 12.96
N GLY A 567 -29.71 -11.65 12.64
CA GLY A 567 -31.10 -12.00 12.34
C GLY A 567 -31.29 -12.84 11.08
N ARG A 568 -30.27 -12.94 10.21
CA ARG A 568 -30.31 -13.79 9.00
C ARG A 568 -30.11 -15.28 9.31
N GLY A 569 -29.56 -15.60 10.49
CA GLY A 569 -29.32 -16.97 10.94
C GLY A 569 -28.11 -17.64 10.27
N LEU A 570 -27.59 -18.69 10.91
CA LEU A 570 -26.33 -19.36 10.54
C LEU A 570 -26.31 -19.81 9.08
N GLU A 571 -27.37 -20.48 8.63
CA GLU A 571 -27.51 -20.99 7.26
C GLU A 571 -27.21 -19.92 6.21
N ARG A 572 -27.83 -18.75 6.40
CA ARG A 572 -27.71 -17.67 5.43
C ARG A 572 -26.34 -16.99 5.51
N LEU A 573 -25.76 -16.88 6.70
CA LEU A 573 -24.41 -16.34 6.89
C LEU A 573 -23.35 -17.24 6.27
N LEU A 574 -23.48 -18.57 6.42
CA LEU A 574 -22.60 -19.53 5.77
C LEU A 574 -22.66 -19.37 4.26
N GLU A 575 -23.85 -19.24 3.69
CA GLU A 575 -24.03 -18.99 2.26
C GLU A 575 -23.40 -17.66 1.84
N ASP A 576 -23.71 -16.55 2.51
CA ASP A 576 -23.23 -15.24 2.10
C ASP A 576 -21.69 -15.10 2.24
N VAL A 577 -21.07 -15.80 3.19
CA VAL A 577 -19.61 -15.74 3.41
C VAL A 577 -18.85 -16.75 2.56
N LEU A 578 -19.37 -17.97 2.37
CA LEU A 578 -18.68 -19.03 1.61
C LEU A 578 -19.05 -19.02 0.13
N ASP A 579 -20.19 -18.43 -0.24
CA ASP A 579 -20.68 -18.30 -1.61
C ASP A 579 -21.31 -16.90 -1.85
N PRO A 580 -20.53 -15.82 -1.73
CA PRO A 580 -21.03 -14.45 -1.81
C PRO A 580 -21.65 -14.11 -3.18
N ASN A 581 -21.44 -14.95 -4.18
CA ASN A 581 -21.94 -14.80 -5.54
C ASN A 581 -23.27 -15.52 -5.78
N ARG A 582 -23.76 -16.32 -4.82
CA ARG A 582 -25.02 -17.06 -4.98
C ARG A 582 -26.22 -16.13 -5.13
N ASN A 583 -26.24 -15.04 -4.38
CA ASN A 583 -27.39 -14.15 -4.26
C ASN A 583 -26.93 -12.71 -4.02
N VAL A 584 -26.53 -12.03 -5.09
CA VAL A 584 -26.00 -10.65 -5.04
C VAL A 584 -27.11 -9.64 -5.32
N ASP A 585 -27.31 -8.69 -4.41
CA ASP A 585 -28.21 -7.57 -4.63
C ASP A 585 -27.69 -6.70 -5.81
N PRO A 586 -28.56 -6.29 -6.76
CA PRO A 586 -28.18 -5.47 -7.91
C PRO A 586 -27.38 -4.20 -7.58
N ALA A 587 -27.59 -3.59 -6.41
CA ALA A 587 -26.83 -2.42 -5.97
C ALA A 587 -25.35 -2.71 -5.69
N PHE A 588 -25.00 -3.99 -5.48
CA PHE A 588 -23.65 -4.46 -5.19
C PHE A 588 -23.06 -5.31 -6.32
N HIS A 589 -23.70 -5.33 -7.49
CA HIS A 589 -23.16 -5.94 -8.70
C HIS A 589 -21.90 -5.21 -9.15
N THR A 590 -20.85 -5.98 -9.42
CA THR A 590 -19.62 -5.42 -9.98
C THR A 590 -19.89 -4.87 -11.38
N THR A 591 -19.23 -3.76 -11.69
CA THR A 591 -19.23 -3.16 -13.02
C THR A 591 -17.94 -3.53 -13.74
N MET A 592 -18.07 -4.05 -14.94
CA MET A 592 -16.98 -4.33 -15.87
C MET A 592 -16.88 -3.20 -16.89
N VAL A 593 -15.69 -2.69 -17.12
CA VAL A 593 -15.41 -1.56 -18.01
C VAL A 593 -14.31 -1.98 -18.97
N SER A 594 -14.65 -2.15 -20.24
CA SER A 594 -13.69 -2.39 -21.31
C SER A 594 -13.17 -1.04 -21.82
N LEU A 595 -11.85 -0.91 -21.94
CA LEU A 595 -11.15 0.31 -22.32
C LEU A 595 -10.66 0.25 -23.77
N LYS A 596 -10.33 1.41 -24.34
CA LYS A 596 -9.90 1.57 -25.75
C LYS A 596 -8.54 0.94 -26.06
N ASP A 597 -7.71 0.79 -25.04
CA ASP A 597 -6.43 0.08 -25.09
C ASP A 597 -6.58 -1.45 -25.03
N GLY A 598 -7.81 -1.95 -24.83
CA GLY A 598 -8.11 -3.37 -24.74
C GLY A 598 -8.14 -3.92 -23.31
N ASP A 599 -7.84 -3.10 -22.29
CA ASP A 599 -7.93 -3.51 -20.89
C ASP A 599 -9.36 -3.62 -20.40
N VAL A 600 -9.60 -4.47 -19.40
CA VAL A 600 -10.90 -4.61 -18.73
C VAL A 600 -10.75 -4.38 -17.23
N GLN A 601 -11.32 -3.27 -16.75
CA GLN A 601 -11.38 -2.91 -15.33
C GLN A 601 -12.65 -3.47 -14.69
N SER A 602 -12.56 -3.84 -13.41
CA SER A 602 -13.68 -4.39 -12.64
C SER A 602 -13.73 -3.80 -11.23
N GLY A 603 -14.92 -3.43 -10.77
CA GLY A 603 -15.12 -2.95 -9.41
C GLY A 603 -16.57 -2.55 -9.15
N LEU A 604 -16.90 -2.26 -7.89
CA LEU A 604 -18.23 -1.76 -7.53
C LEU A 604 -18.35 -0.30 -7.95
N PHE A 605 -19.34 0.03 -8.77
CA PHE A 605 -19.58 1.42 -9.16
C PHE A 605 -19.94 2.28 -7.95
N ARG A 606 -19.27 3.42 -7.79
CA ARG A 606 -19.49 4.35 -6.68
C ARG A 606 -20.23 5.60 -7.14
N ARG A 607 -19.66 6.28 -8.14
CA ARG A 607 -20.17 7.56 -8.64
C ARG A 607 -19.55 7.92 -9.98
N GLU A 608 -20.11 8.95 -10.60
CA GLU A 608 -19.43 9.70 -11.66
C GLU A 608 -18.90 11.01 -11.09
N GLU A 609 -17.66 11.36 -11.44
CA GLU A 609 -17.02 12.62 -11.09
C GLU A 609 -16.56 13.33 -12.37
N GLY A 610 -17.35 14.30 -12.83
CA GLY A 610 -17.10 14.98 -14.11
C GLY A 610 -17.07 14.00 -15.29
N GLU A 611 -15.93 13.96 -15.98
CA GLU A 611 -15.68 13.10 -17.14
C GLU A 611 -15.07 11.74 -16.79
N ALA A 612 -15.15 11.30 -15.53
CA ALA A 612 -14.68 9.99 -15.08
C ALA A 612 -15.75 9.22 -14.31
N ILE A 613 -15.65 7.89 -14.33
CA ILE A 613 -16.39 6.99 -13.42
C ILE A 613 -15.46 6.52 -12.30
N VAL A 614 -15.99 6.40 -11.10
CA VAL A 614 -15.26 5.91 -9.93
C VAL A 614 -15.77 4.53 -9.55
N LEU A 615 -14.87 3.54 -9.55
CA LEU A 615 -15.12 2.18 -9.09
C LEU A 615 -14.37 1.92 -7.79
N ALA A 616 -14.94 1.19 -6.85
CA ALA A 616 -14.19 0.58 -5.74
C ALA A 616 -13.71 -0.81 -6.17
N ASN A 617 -12.40 -1.05 -6.11
CA ASN A 617 -11.82 -2.35 -6.44
C ASN A 617 -11.92 -3.33 -5.25
N SER A 618 -11.48 -4.57 -5.43
CA SER A 618 -11.55 -5.63 -4.41
C SER A 618 -10.73 -5.37 -3.15
N ALA A 619 -9.83 -4.38 -3.17
CA ALA A 619 -9.11 -3.90 -1.99
C ALA A 619 -9.83 -2.75 -1.26
N GLY A 620 -11.05 -2.38 -1.70
CA GLY A 620 -11.81 -1.26 -1.17
C GLY A 620 -11.30 0.12 -1.62
N LYS A 621 -10.31 0.17 -2.53
CA LYS A 621 -9.74 1.42 -3.04
C LYS A 621 -10.53 1.93 -4.24
N GLU A 622 -10.79 3.23 -4.27
CA GLU A 622 -11.42 3.88 -5.41
C GLU A 622 -10.43 4.09 -6.56
N VAL A 623 -10.88 3.75 -7.77
CA VAL A 623 -10.17 3.89 -9.04
C VAL A 623 -11.02 4.75 -9.95
N SER A 624 -10.44 5.83 -10.49
CA SER A 624 -11.11 6.75 -11.41
C SER A 624 -10.73 6.40 -12.84
N ILE A 625 -11.73 6.19 -13.69
CA ILE A 625 -11.58 5.80 -15.10
C ILE A 625 -12.20 6.90 -15.98
N PRO A 626 -11.43 7.57 -16.85
CA PRO A 626 -11.98 8.59 -17.75
C PRO A 626 -12.98 7.99 -18.74
N LYS A 627 -14.16 8.60 -18.90
CA LYS A 627 -15.22 8.16 -19.81
C LYS A 627 -14.76 8.09 -21.26
N LYS A 628 -13.87 9.01 -21.65
CA LYS A 628 -13.27 9.05 -23.00
C LYS A 628 -12.49 7.78 -23.34
N ASP A 629 -12.03 7.02 -22.35
CA ASP A 629 -11.22 5.82 -22.53
C ASP A 629 -12.07 4.54 -22.48
N ILE A 630 -13.38 4.65 -22.19
CA ILE A 630 -14.31 3.53 -22.09
C ILE A 630 -14.88 3.17 -23.46
N VAL A 631 -14.76 1.90 -23.83
CA VAL A 631 -15.42 1.29 -25.01
C VAL A 631 -16.79 0.74 -24.63
N GLU A 632 -16.85 0.00 -23.53
CA GLU A 632 -18.05 -0.71 -23.11
C GLU A 632 -18.11 -0.75 -21.58
N ARG A 633 -19.29 -0.46 -21.02
CA ARG A 633 -19.58 -0.61 -19.59
C ARG A 633 -20.74 -1.58 -19.44
N ARG A 634 -20.55 -2.65 -18.66
CA ARG A 634 -21.60 -3.63 -18.37
C ARG A 634 -21.63 -3.99 -16.89
N ALA A 635 -22.82 -4.20 -16.35
CA ALA A 635 -22.98 -4.82 -15.03
C ALA A 635 -22.70 -6.33 -15.14
N SER A 636 -21.90 -6.87 -14.23
CA SER A 636 -21.78 -8.31 -13.99
C SER A 636 -22.82 -8.72 -12.94
N THR A 637 -23.15 -10.01 -12.86
CA THR A 637 -24.00 -10.56 -11.81
C THR A 637 -23.21 -10.96 -10.55
N THR A 638 -21.92 -10.63 -10.51
CA THR A 638 -21.00 -11.03 -9.43
C THR A 638 -20.82 -9.94 -8.37
N SER A 639 -20.53 -10.38 -7.15
CA SER A 639 -20.18 -9.58 -5.99
C SER A 639 -18.70 -9.22 -6.00
N LEU A 640 -18.38 -8.06 -5.39
CA LEU A 640 -17.00 -7.67 -5.11
C LEU A 640 -16.40 -8.45 -3.93
N MET A 641 -17.24 -9.10 -3.12
CA MET A 641 -16.83 -9.84 -1.93
C MET A 641 -16.03 -11.11 -2.32
N PRO A 642 -14.89 -11.39 -1.65
CA PRO A 642 -14.07 -12.56 -1.95
C PRO A 642 -14.78 -13.90 -1.70
N GLU A 643 -14.67 -14.85 -2.63
CA GLU A 643 -15.27 -16.19 -2.51
C GLU A 643 -14.43 -17.17 -1.66
N ASN A 644 -13.24 -16.76 -1.22
CA ASN A 644 -12.23 -17.68 -0.68
C ASN A 644 -12.20 -17.74 0.87
N PHE A 645 -13.19 -17.21 1.57
CA PHE A 645 -13.20 -17.17 3.04
C PHE A 645 -13.18 -18.56 3.68
N GLY A 646 -13.74 -19.56 3.01
CA GLY A 646 -13.66 -20.96 3.44
C GLY A 646 -12.25 -21.55 3.48
N GLU A 647 -11.30 -20.93 2.78
CA GLU A 647 -9.90 -21.37 2.67
C GLU A 647 -8.95 -20.56 3.56
N ILE A 648 -9.17 -19.23 3.67
CA ILE A 648 -8.24 -18.34 4.40
C ILE A 648 -8.56 -18.19 5.88
N ILE A 649 -9.78 -18.55 6.29
CA ILE A 649 -10.17 -18.55 7.68
C ILE A 649 -10.17 -20.00 8.15
N SER A 650 -9.35 -20.29 9.16
CA SER A 650 -9.26 -21.64 9.72
C SER A 650 -10.62 -22.12 10.21
N PRO A 651 -10.88 -23.44 10.30
CA PRO A 651 -12.21 -23.88 10.67
C PRO A 651 -12.73 -23.34 12.00
N ALA A 652 -11.87 -23.30 13.02
CA ALA A 652 -12.21 -22.75 14.33
C ALA A 652 -12.42 -21.22 14.29
N ASP A 653 -11.56 -20.48 13.57
CA ASP A 653 -11.72 -19.03 13.45
C ASP A 653 -12.97 -18.64 12.67
N PHE A 654 -13.39 -19.49 11.73
CA PHE A 654 -14.60 -19.30 10.95
C PHE A 654 -15.84 -19.51 11.83
N ASP A 655 -15.82 -20.52 12.70
CA ASP A 655 -16.88 -20.73 13.68
C ASP A 655 -16.94 -19.55 14.68
N ASP A 656 -15.79 -19.06 15.14
CA ASP A 656 -15.71 -17.86 15.98
C ASP A 656 -16.30 -16.62 15.25
N LEU A 657 -15.99 -16.44 13.97
CA LEU A 657 -16.57 -15.38 13.12
C LEU A 657 -18.09 -15.52 12.99
N MET A 658 -18.60 -16.73 12.75
CA MET A 658 -20.04 -16.97 12.68
C MET A 658 -20.72 -16.65 14.01
N ALA A 659 -20.11 -17.02 15.15
CA ALA A 659 -20.62 -16.67 16.48
C ALA A 659 -20.67 -15.16 16.71
N PHE A 660 -19.64 -14.42 16.26
CA PHE A 660 -19.65 -12.96 16.30
C PHE A 660 -20.77 -12.35 15.45
N LEU A 661 -20.90 -12.76 14.19
CA LEU A 661 -21.94 -12.24 13.29
C LEU A 661 -23.35 -12.56 13.81
N LEU A 662 -23.56 -13.76 14.37
CA LEU A 662 -24.82 -14.16 14.99
C LEU A 662 -25.14 -13.35 16.25
N ALA A 663 -24.14 -12.94 17.02
CA ALA A 663 -24.32 -12.10 18.21
C ALA A 663 -24.82 -10.69 17.86
N HIS A 664 -24.62 -10.22 16.62
CA HIS A 664 -25.10 -8.94 16.13
C HIS A 664 -26.50 -9.05 15.49
N GLY A 665 -27.42 -9.72 16.19
CA GLY A 665 -28.83 -9.81 15.81
C GLY A 665 -29.60 -8.49 16.04
N PRO A 666 -30.88 -8.42 15.62
CA PRO A 666 -31.70 -7.22 15.82
C PRO A 666 -31.79 -6.87 17.31
N LYS A 667 -31.32 -5.67 17.68
CA LYS A 667 -31.51 -5.13 19.03
C LYS A 667 -33.02 -4.99 19.26
N ALA A 668 -33.54 -5.57 20.34
CA ALA A 668 -34.93 -5.41 20.72
C ALA A 668 -35.23 -3.91 20.86
N THR A 669 -36.11 -3.38 20.01
CA THR A 669 -36.69 -2.06 20.21
C THR A 669 -37.42 -2.09 21.55
N SER A 670 -36.93 -1.33 22.53
CA SER A 670 -37.66 -1.14 23.78
C SER A 670 -39.02 -0.49 23.46
N PRO A 671 -40.12 -0.94 24.09
CA PRO A 671 -41.46 -0.44 23.82
C PRO A 671 -41.63 1.04 24.15
#